data_AF-A0A0Q0CMV5-F1
#
_entry.id   AF-A0A0Q0CMV5-F1
#
_cell.length_a   1.000
_cell.length_b   1.000
_cell.length_c   1.000
_cell.angle_alpha   90.00
_cell.angle_beta   90.00
_cell.angle_gamma   90.00
#
_symmetry.space_group_name_H-M   'P 1'
#
loop_
_entity.id
_entity.type
_entity.pdbx_description
1 polymer ?
#
loop_
_entity_poly.entity_id
_entity_poly.type
_entity_poly.pdbx_seq_one_letter_code
_entity_poly.pdbx_strand_id
1 'polypeptide(L)'
;MPRRSILSASERDTLLALPDSQDDLIRYYTFNESDLSLIRQRRGDANRLGFAVQLCLLRYPGYALASDSVLPDPVIEWIARQVQAAPESWAKYGQRDVTRREHAQELRAYLGLLPFGLSDFRALVRELTGLAQQTDRGLLLAGQALESLRQQRRILPPLMVIDRACSEAVARSNRRIYRALIEPLNQQHRNKLDELLTVKAGSNSTWLTWLRQSPLKPNSRHMMEHIERLKIFQLVALPEGLDGSIHQNRLLKLAREGGQMTPRDLGKFENERRYATLVAVVLESTATVTDELVDLHDRILVKLFSSARNKHQQQFQKQGKAINDKVRLYSKIGQALLDAKASGEDPFAAIEAVMPWDEFAQSVTDAELLARPEAFDHLHLVGENFNTLRRYTPAFMEVLQLRAAPAAQRVLDAIQQLREMNVNNLRKVPSDAPTAFIKPRWKPLVITQEGIDRRFYEICALSELKNALRSGDIWVKGSRQFRDFEDYLLPPAKFAALKKEQALPLAINPNSDQYLEERLQLLDKQLATVAKLAKDNELPDAILTETGLKITPLDAAVPDTAQALIDKTSQLLPRIKITELLMDVDEWTGFTRHFTHLKDGALAKDKTLLLTRHALDIAPGESTAVKSMGLASIVGMIPLIASNKATGLLSEQVLRIFRSAVFNPIEAIALNALALGGRVNVPGLFDSDNAKHARVVQTILARASQHMEAGDRYISAEELHQMLAPRSEFLRHVGSAIVNGMNASFEAIPALVRKLGYGEAPLAERIPYQDLAVPDTPRQPAP
;
A
#
# COMPACT_ATOMS: atom_id res chain seq x y z
N MET A 1 -6.84 -38.34 9.88
CA MET A 1 -7.32 -37.24 9.01
C MET A 1 -6.47 -37.23 7.75
N PRO A 2 -7.05 -37.33 6.54
CA PRO A 2 -6.29 -37.19 5.30
C PRO A 2 -5.57 -35.84 5.34
N ARG A 3 -4.25 -35.84 5.10
CA ARG A 3 -3.46 -34.60 5.09
C ARG A 3 -3.99 -33.74 3.95
N ARG A 4 -4.57 -32.59 4.28
CA ARG A 4 -5.04 -31.61 3.31
C ARG A 4 -3.81 -31.13 2.52
N SER A 5 -3.83 -31.30 1.20
CA SER A 5 -2.80 -30.81 0.28
C SER A 5 -2.52 -29.33 0.52
N ILE A 6 -1.25 -28.91 0.49
CA ILE A 6 -0.92 -27.48 0.60
C ILE A 6 -1.00 -26.79 -0.76
N LEU A 7 -0.91 -27.56 -1.85
CA LEU A 7 -1.10 -27.08 -3.21
C LEU A 7 -2.55 -27.29 -3.68
N SER A 8 -3.13 -26.27 -4.29
CA SER A 8 -4.36 -26.37 -5.09
C SER A 8 -4.11 -27.08 -6.43
N ALA A 9 -5.18 -27.54 -7.10
CA ALA A 9 -5.05 -28.16 -8.42
C ALA A 9 -4.38 -27.21 -9.43
N SER A 10 -4.80 -25.94 -9.47
CA SER A 10 -4.19 -24.94 -10.37
C SER A 10 -2.71 -24.69 -10.08
N GLU A 11 -2.31 -24.63 -8.80
CA GLU A 11 -0.90 -24.43 -8.46
C GLU A 11 -0.03 -25.62 -8.90
N ARG A 12 -0.58 -26.84 -8.87
CA ARG A 12 0.13 -28.03 -9.34
C ARG A 12 0.39 -27.97 -10.85
N ASP A 13 -0.61 -27.54 -11.62
CA ASP A 13 -0.50 -27.41 -13.07
C ASP A 13 0.53 -26.35 -13.46
N THR A 14 0.61 -25.24 -12.70
CA THR A 14 1.59 -24.18 -12.96
C THR A 14 3.03 -24.60 -12.64
N LEU A 15 3.25 -25.36 -11.56
CA LEU A 15 4.60 -25.71 -11.08
C LEU A 15 5.41 -26.59 -12.05
N LEU A 16 4.72 -27.41 -12.83
CA LEU A 16 5.31 -28.31 -13.82
C LEU A 16 4.90 -27.95 -15.25
N ALA A 17 4.40 -26.72 -15.46
CA ALA A 17 4.02 -26.25 -16.79
C ALA A 17 5.23 -26.33 -17.73
N LEU A 18 4.98 -26.88 -18.92
CA LEU A 18 5.97 -26.91 -19.99
C LEU A 18 6.08 -25.51 -20.61
N PRO A 19 7.24 -25.16 -21.18
CA PRO A 19 7.37 -23.93 -21.97
C PRO A 19 6.29 -23.85 -23.06
N ASP A 20 5.52 -22.77 -23.06
CA ASP A 20 4.47 -22.47 -24.03
C ASP A 20 4.82 -21.23 -24.88
N SER A 21 5.65 -20.33 -24.37
CA SER A 21 6.21 -19.20 -25.10
C SER A 21 7.42 -19.61 -25.96
N GLN A 22 7.61 -18.92 -27.10
CA GLN A 22 8.76 -19.15 -27.96
C GLN A 22 10.09 -18.85 -27.24
N ASP A 23 10.12 -17.81 -26.40
CA ASP A 23 11.33 -17.44 -25.63
C ASP A 23 11.71 -18.52 -24.61
N ASP A 24 10.72 -19.11 -23.93
CA ASP A 24 10.99 -20.20 -22.98
C ASP A 24 11.41 -21.49 -23.69
N LEU A 25 10.82 -21.79 -24.85
CA LEU A 25 11.24 -22.92 -25.69
C LEU A 25 12.69 -22.75 -26.18
N ILE A 26 13.09 -21.54 -26.57
CA ILE A 26 14.49 -21.23 -26.92
C ILE A 26 15.39 -21.41 -25.68
N ARG A 27 14.97 -20.86 -24.54
CA ARG A 27 15.79 -20.89 -23.33
C ARG A 27 16.03 -22.29 -22.80
N TYR A 28 15.01 -23.13 -22.78
CA TYR A 28 15.06 -24.43 -22.10
C TYR A 28 15.24 -25.61 -23.06
N TYR A 29 14.69 -25.55 -24.28
CA TYR A 29 14.59 -26.67 -25.21
C TYR A 29 15.45 -26.52 -26.48
N THR A 30 16.38 -25.58 -26.54
CA THR A 30 17.38 -25.54 -27.63
C THR A 30 18.51 -26.55 -27.38
N PHE A 31 18.83 -27.34 -28.41
CA PHE A 31 19.93 -28.32 -28.37
C PHE A 31 21.25 -27.71 -28.85
N ASN A 32 22.34 -28.05 -28.15
CA ASN A 32 23.69 -27.76 -28.63
C ASN A 32 24.23 -28.92 -29.49
N GLU A 33 25.42 -28.77 -30.08
CA GLU A 33 26.02 -29.82 -30.93
C GLU A 33 26.27 -31.14 -30.20
N SER A 34 26.59 -31.11 -28.90
CA SER A 34 26.78 -32.34 -28.11
C SER A 34 25.47 -33.11 -27.95
N ASP A 35 24.37 -32.39 -27.74
CA ASP A 35 23.02 -32.95 -27.64
C ASP A 35 22.60 -33.57 -28.98
N LEU A 36 22.77 -32.83 -30.07
CA LEU A 36 22.42 -33.30 -31.41
C LEU A 36 23.25 -34.52 -31.81
N SER A 37 24.54 -34.54 -31.48
CA SER A 37 25.41 -35.70 -31.67
C SER A 37 24.88 -36.93 -30.93
N LEU A 38 24.50 -36.78 -29.66
CA LEU A 38 23.95 -37.87 -28.85
C LEU A 38 22.60 -38.36 -29.39
N ILE A 39 21.71 -37.44 -29.78
CA ILE A 39 20.39 -37.76 -30.36
C ILE A 39 20.55 -38.52 -31.69
N ARG A 40 21.48 -38.09 -32.57
CA ARG A 40 21.70 -38.70 -33.89
C ARG A 40 22.16 -40.17 -33.83
N GLN A 41 22.67 -40.63 -32.69
CA GLN A 41 23.03 -42.05 -32.49
C GLN A 41 21.79 -42.98 -32.43
N ARG A 42 20.59 -42.44 -32.17
CA ARG A 42 19.37 -43.24 -32.12
C ARG A 42 18.89 -43.60 -33.52
N ARG A 43 18.53 -44.87 -33.72
CA ARG A 43 17.97 -45.36 -35.00
C ARG A 43 16.48 -45.07 -35.10
N GLY A 44 16.09 -44.39 -36.18
CA GLY A 44 14.70 -44.09 -36.53
C GLY A 44 14.15 -42.83 -35.87
N ASP A 45 13.27 -42.14 -36.59
CA ASP A 45 12.69 -40.83 -36.23
C ASP A 45 12.02 -40.86 -34.85
N ALA A 46 11.26 -41.91 -34.56
CA ALA A 46 10.58 -42.07 -33.28
C ALA A 46 11.54 -42.09 -32.09
N ASN A 47 12.68 -42.79 -32.21
CA ASN A 47 13.66 -42.87 -31.14
C ASN A 47 14.50 -41.59 -31.02
N ARG A 48 14.84 -40.93 -32.13
CA ARG A 48 15.53 -39.63 -32.11
C ARG A 48 14.65 -38.57 -31.43
N LEU A 49 13.39 -38.46 -31.86
CA LEU A 49 12.42 -37.53 -31.30
C LEU A 49 12.16 -37.83 -29.82
N GLY A 50 11.92 -39.10 -29.47
CA GLY A 50 11.63 -39.46 -28.10
C GLY A 50 12.79 -39.31 -27.11
N PHE A 51 14.02 -39.58 -27.57
CA PHE A 51 15.24 -39.30 -26.79
C PHE A 51 15.42 -37.79 -26.57
N ALA A 52 15.20 -36.98 -27.60
CA ALA A 52 15.25 -35.52 -27.51
C ALA A 52 14.18 -34.95 -26.58
N VAL A 53 12.96 -35.48 -26.61
CA VAL A 53 11.89 -35.11 -25.66
C VAL A 53 12.28 -35.44 -24.22
N GLN A 54 12.81 -36.64 -23.96
CA GLN A 54 13.27 -36.98 -22.61
C GLN A 54 14.41 -36.06 -22.14
N LEU A 55 15.34 -35.71 -23.03
CA LEU A 55 16.42 -34.76 -22.74
C LEU A 55 15.86 -33.40 -22.32
N CYS A 56 14.88 -32.87 -23.07
CA CYS A 56 14.19 -31.62 -22.74
C CYS A 56 13.53 -31.69 -21.36
N LEU A 57 12.68 -32.68 -21.10
CA LEU A 57 11.94 -32.81 -19.84
C LEU A 57 12.85 -32.95 -18.61
N LEU A 58 13.99 -33.66 -18.76
CA LEU A 58 15.00 -33.81 -17.71
C LEU A 58 15.80 -32.53 -17.46
N ARG A 59 15.97 -31.66 -18.46
CA ARG A 59 16.55 -30.31 -18.28
C ARG A 59 15.56 -29.37 -17.61
N TYR A 60 14.34 -29.33 -18.13
CA TYR A 60 13.26 -28.52 -17.63
C TYR A 60 11.92 -29.17 -18.03
N PRO A 61 10.94 -29.32 -17.13
CA PRO A 61 10.93 -28.84 -15.75
C PRO A 61 11.85 -29.63 -14.80
N GLY A 62 12.46 -30.74 -15.22
CA GLY A 62 13.42 -31.52 -14.43
C GLY A 62 12.92 -32.91 -13.98
N TYR A 63 11.86 -33.43 -14.61
CA TYR A 63 11.27 -34.73 -14.28
C TYR A 63 11.45 -35.75 -15.43
N ALA A 64 11.40 -37.03 -15.09
CA ALA A 64 11.49 -38.11 -16.08
C ALA A 64 10.14 -38.33 -16.79
N LEU A 65 10.17 -38.55 -18.11
CA LEU A 65 9.00 -38.88 -18.92
C LEU A 65 8.28 -40.12 -18.35
N ALA A 66 7.01 -39.96 -17.96
CA ALA A 66 6.17 -41.06 -17.51
C ALA A 66 5.56 -41.82 -18.69
N SER A 67 5.11 -43.04 -18.44
CA SER A 67 4.61 -43.93 -19.51
C SER A 67 3.35 -43.45 -20.21
N ASP A 68 2.57 -42.63 -19.52
CA ASP A 68 1.26 -42.06 -19.83
C ASP A 68 1.32 -40.53 -20.02
N SER A 69 2.53 -39.96 -20.16
CA SER A 69 2.69 -38.51 -20.35
C SER A 69 2.09 -38.05 -21.67
N VAL A 70 1.16 -37.10 -21.59
CA VAL A 70 0.64 -36.35 -22.74
C VAL A 70 1.40 -35.04 -22.83
N LEU A 71 2.01 -34.76 -23.99
CA LEU A 71 2.76 -33.53 -24.26
C LEU A 71 1.97 -32.67 -25.25
N PRO A 72 1.98 -31.33 -25.09
CA PRO A 72 1.36 -30.43 -26.06
C PRO A 72 2.03 -30.52 -27.43
N ASP A 73 1.23 -30.50 -28.50
CA ASP A 73 1.72 -30.56 -29.88
C ASP A 73 2.77 -29.47 -30.21
N PRO A 74 2.64 -28.20 -29.75
CA PRO A 74 3.66 -27.17 -30.01
C PRO A 74 5.06 -27.55 -29.50
N VAL A 75 5.13 -28.25 -28.36
CA VAL A 75 6.40 -28.72 -27.79
C VAL A 75 7.00 -29.83 -28.64
N ILE A 76 6.17 -30.78 -29.10
CA ILE A 76 6.60 -31.89 -29.96
C ILE A 76 7.11 -31.34 -31.29
N GLU A 77 6.37 -30.42 -31.91
CA GLU A 77 6.75 -29.78 -33.17
C GLU A 77 8.08 -29.03 -33.05
N TRP A 78 8.25 -28.24 -31.97
CA TRP A 78 9.48 -27.51 -31.72
C TRP A 78 10.71 -28.42 -31.64
N ILE A 79 10.60 -29.51 -30.88
CA ILE A 79 11.69 -30.48 -30.70
C ILE A 79 11.93 -31.25 -32.00
N ALA A 80 10.88 -31.65 -32.72
CA ALA A 80 10.95 -32.40 -33.98
C ALA A 80 11.69 -31.62 -35.08
N ARG A 81 11.44 -30.30 -35.18
CA ARG A 81 12.16 -29.42 -36.12
C ARG A 81 13.67 -29.41 -35.87
N GLN A 82 14.11 -29.37 -34.61
CA GLN A 82 15.53 -29.34 -34.28
C GLN A 82 16.26 -30.66 -34.61
N VAL A 83 15.56 -31.79 -34.49
CA VAL A 83 16.15 -33.13 -34.73
C VAL A 83 15.88 -33.68 -36.13
N GLN A 84 15.22 -32.89 -36.98
CA GLN A 84 14.83 -33.26 -38.35
C GLN A 84 14.04 -34.58 -38.40
N ALA A 85 13.03 -34.71 -37.54
CA ALA A 85 12.10 -35.83 -37.50
C ALA A 85 10.66 -35.36 -37.76
N ALA A 86 9.82 -36.26 -38.29
CA ALA A 86 8.39 -35.98 -38.44
C ALA A 86 7.67 -36.03 -37.07
N PRO A 87 6.91 -35.00 -36.66
CA PRO A 87 6.21 -34.96 -35.35
C PRO A 87 5.33 -36.18 -35.07
N GLU A 88 4.71 -36.75 -36.12
CA GLU A 88 3.85 -37.93 -36.07
C GLU A 88 4.60 -39.19 -35.60
N SER A 89 5.94 -39.17 -35.67
CA SER A 89 6.79 -40.24 -35.16
C SER A 89 6.74 -40.35 -33.63
N TRP A 90 6.29 -39.31 -32.92
CA TRP A 90 6.11 -39.34 -31.47
C TRP A 90 5.18 -40.46 -31.02
N ALA A 91 4.08 -40.70 -31.73
CA ALA A 91 3.12 -41.76 -31.43
C ALA A 91 3.73 -43.19 -31.49
N LYS A 92 4.87 -43.34 -32.18
CA LYS A 92 5.60 -44.61 -32.31
C LYS A 92 6.71 -44.75 -31.28
N TYR A 93 7.02 -43.70 -30.52
CA TYR A 93 8.08 -43.73 -29.52
C TYR A 93 7.70 -44.57 -28.30
N GLY A 94 8.64 -45.40 -27.83
CA GLY A 94 8.49 -46.03 -26.52
C GLY A 94 7.37 -47.07 -26.40
N GLN A 95 6.89 -47.63 -27.52
CA GLN A 95 5.94 -48.77 -27.52
C GLN A 95 6.45 -49.95 -26.68
N ARG A 96 7.77 -50.15 -26.63
CA ARG A 96 8.44 -51.01 -25.66
C ARG A 96 8.97 -50.16 -24.52
N ASP A 97 8.55 -50.45 -23.30
CA ASP A 97 8.96 -49.68 -22.13
C ASP A 97 10.47 -49.72 -21.86
N VAL A 98 11.12 -50.82 -22.27
CA VAL A 98 12.59 -51.01 -22.16
C VAL A 98 13.35 -49.88 -22.85
N THR A 99 12.95 -49.50 -24.08
CA THR A 99 13.60 -48.43 -24.84
C THR A 99 13.52 -47.08 -24.11
N ARG A 100 12.38 -46.77 -23.49
CA ARG A 100 12.23 -45.52 -22.71
C ARG A 100 13.14 -45.51 -21.49
N ARG A 101 13.29 -46.65 -20.80
CA ARG A 101 14.13 -46.78 -19.61
C ARG A 101 15.62 -46.69 -19.93
N GLU A 102 16.06 -47.35 -21.00
CA GLU A 102 17.45 -47.29 -21.48
C GLU A 102 17.84 -45.86 -21.86
N HIS A 103 16.98 -45.18 -22.63
CA HIS A 103 17.17 -43.77 -22.98
C HIS A 103 17.24 -42.87 -21.73
N ALA A 104 16.32 -43.07 -20.77
CA ALA A 104 16.33 -42.30 -19.54
C ALA A 104 17.59 -42.55 -18.71
N GLN A 105 18.10 -43.78 -18.65
CA GLN A 105 19.34 -44.10 -17.94
C GLN A 105 20.56 -43.44 -18.60
N GLU A 106 20.65 -43.46 -19.92
CA GLU A 106 21.72 -42.81 -20.68
C GLU A 106 21.69 -41.28 -20.49
N LEU A 107 20.51 -40.67 -20.60
CA LEU A 107 20.33 -39.23 -20.41
C LEU A 107 20.64 -38.76 -18.99
N ARG A 108 20.31 -39.58 -17.98
CA ARG A 108 20.67 -39.29 -16.59
C ARG A 108 22.18 -39.25 -16.40
N ALA A 109 22.91 -40.18 -17.01
CA ALA A 109 24.37 -40.18 -16.96
C ALA A 109 24.94 -38.96 -17.70
N TYR A 110 24.43 -38.65 -18.90
CA TYR A 110 24.85 -37.49 -19.70
C TYR A 110 24.64 -36.15 -18.97
N LEU A 111 23.49 -35.96 -18.33
CA LEU A 111 23.16 -34.74 -17.59
C LEU A 111 23.75 -34.70 -16.16
N GLY A 112 24.35 -35.79 -15.69
CA GLY A 112 24.84 -35.91 -14.31
C GLY A 112 23.72 -35.83 -13.27
N LEU A 113 22.54 -36.37 -13.58
CA LEU A 113 21.36 -36.33 -12.71
C LEU A 113 21.29 -37.53 -11.76
N LEU A 114 21.08 -37.25 -10.47
CA LEU A 114 20.96 -38.24 -9.41
C LEU A 114 19.48 -38.52 -9.07
N PRO A 115 19.13 -39.76 -8.70
CA PRO A 115 17.76 -40.08 -8.30
C PRO A 115 17.42 -39.39 -6.97
N PHE A 116 16.16 -39.01 -6.79
CA PHE A 116 15.65 -38.51 -5.52
C PHE A 116 15.34 -39.66 -4.56
N GLY A 117 15.96 -39.64 -3.37
CA GLY A 117 15.78 -40.64 -2.32
C GLY A 117 15.27 -40.09 -0.99
N LEU A 118 15.16 -40.98 0.01
CA LEU A 118 14.67 -40.62 1.35
C LEU A 118 15.59 -39.63 2.09
N SER A 119 16.91 -39.71 1.87
CA SER A 119 17.88 -38.75 2.40
C SER A 119 17.63 -37.35 1.85
N ASP A 120 17.41 -37.23 0.53
CA ASP A 120 17.11 -35.97 -0.14
C ASP A 120 15.76 -35.41 0.35
N PHE A 121 14.73 -36.26 0.53
CA PHE A 121 13.46 -35.85 1.12
C PHE A 121 13.64 -35.23 2.51
N ARG A 122 14.42 -35.87 3.39
CA ARG A 122 14.69 -35.35 4.74
C ARG A 122 15.49 -34.04 4.71
N ALA A 123 16.44 -33.91 3.77
CA ALA A 123 17.20 -32.69 3.58
C ALA A 123 16.30 -31.54 3.10
N LEU A 124 15.49 -31.81 2.07
CA LEU A 124 14.53 -30.86 1.50
C LEU A 124 13.53 -30.35 2.56
N VAL A 125 12.96 -31.24 3.38
CA VAL A 125 12.07 -30.82 4.47
C VAL A 125 12.78 -29.90 5.47
N ARG A 126 14.06 -30.15 5.79
CA ARG A 126 14.83 -29.29 6.70
C ARG A 126 15.09 -27.91 6.09
N GLU A 127 15.48 -27.86 4.82
CA GLU A 127 15.67 -26.62 4.07
C GLU A 127 14.37 -25.80 4.03
N LEU A 128 13.29 -26.42 3.57
CA LEU A 128 11.97 -25.79 3.48
C LEU A 128 11.43 -25.36 4.86
N THR A 129 11.84 -26.00 5.95
CA THR A 129 11.44 -25.57 7.31
C THR A 129 11.99 -24.18 7.66
N GLY A 130 13.14 -23.79 7.10
CA GLY A 130 13.68 -22.43 7.24
C GLY A 130 12.79 -21.39 6.56
N LEU A 131 12.47 -21.61 5.28
CA LEU A 131 11.56 -20.76 4.52
C LEU A 131 10.13 -20.77 5.10
N ALA A 132 9.68 -21.91 5.59
CA ALA A 132 8.35 -22.09 6.18
C ALA A 132 8.14 -21.28 7.48
N GLN A 133 9.22 -20.83 8.13
CA GLN A 133 9.13 -19.92 9.28
C GLN A 133 8.80 -18.48 8.85
N GLN A 134 8.90 -18.16 7.57
CA GLN A 134 8.60 -16.83 7.02
C GLN A 134 7.28 -16.83 6.25
N THR A 135 6.99 -17.91 5.52
CA THR A 135 5.78 -18.07 4.68
C THR A 135 5.25 -19.50 4.74
N ASP A 136 3.95 -19.70 4.68
CA ASP A 136 3.35 -21.04 4.49
C ASP A 136 2.53 -21.13 3.21
N ARG A 137 2.81 -20.25 2.23
CA ARG A 137 2.22 -20.35 0.90
C ARG A 137 2.80 -21.57 0.18
N GLY A 138 1.93 -22.53 -0.15
CA GLY A 138 2.31 -23.80 -0.78
C GLY A 138 3.11 -23.59 -2.06
N LEU A 139 2.64 -22.71 -2.96
CA LEU A 139 3.30 -22.41 -4.23
C LEU A 139 4.74 -21.94 -4.07
N LEU A 140 5.03 -21.05 -3.09
CA LEU A 140 6.38 -20.53 -2.86
C LEU A 140 7.31 -21.63 -2.32
N LEU A 141 6.82 -22.45 -1.39
CA LEU A 141 7.58 -23.57 -0.85
C LEU A 141 7.87 -24.63 -1.91
N ALA A 142 6.89 -24.94 -2.75
CA ALA A 142 7.04 -25.90 -3.83
C ALA A 142 7.97 -25.36 -4.92
N GLY A 143 7.85 -24.09 -5.32
CA GLY A 143 8.76 -23.44 -6.26
C GLY A 143 10.21 -23.50 -5.78
N GLN A 144 10.46 -23.13 -4.51
CA GLN A 144 11.78 -23.26 -3.90
C GLN A 144 12.26 -24.73 -3.87
N ALA A 145 11.36 -25.68 -3.59
CA ALA A 145 11.70 -27.09 -3.56
C ALA A 145 12.16 -27.60 -4.94
N LEU A 146 11.45 -27.24 -6.01
CA LEU A 146 11.82 -27.62 -7.37
C LEU A 146 13.17 -27.01 -7.75
N GLU A 147 13.38 -25.73 -7.43
CA GLU A 147 14.62 -25.03 -7.73
C GLU A 147 15.83 -25.61 -6.99
N SER A 148 15.70 -25.87 -5.68
CA SER A 148 16.75 -26.51 -4.87
C SER A 148 17.12 -27.89 -5.40
N LEU A 149 16.14 -28.71 -5.79
CA LEU A 149 16.40 -30.03 -6.37
C LEU A 149 17.11 -29.94 -7.73
N ARG A 150 16.75 -28.98 -8.58
CA ARG A 150 17.45 -28.75 -9.86
C ARG A 150 18.90 -28.33 -9.64
N GLN A 151 19.15 -27.41 -8.71
CA GLN A 151 20.51 -26.96 -8.36
C GLN A 151 21.36 -28.13 -7.83
N GLN A 152 20.76 -29.04 -7.07
CA GLN A 152 21.40 -30.28 -6.59
C GLN A 152 21.46 -31.39 -7.65
N ARG A 153 21.05 -31.13 -8.88
CA ARG A 153 20.97 -32.09 -10.00
C ARG A 153 20.20 -33.36 -9.64
N ARG A 154 19.10 -33.19 -8.90
CA ARG A 154 18.17 -34.28 -8.56
C ARG A 154 17.02 -34.31 -9.55
N ILE A 155 16.69 -35.52 -10.02
CA ILE A 155 15.47 -35.73 -10.80
C ILE A 155 14.28 -35.43 -9.89
N LEU A 156 13.38 -34.56 -10.33
CA LEU A 156 12.23 -34.17 -9.53
C LEU A 156 11.35 -35.39 -9.23
N PRO A 157 10.99 -35.63 -7.96
CA PRO A 157 10.02 -36.66 -7.62
C PRO A 157 8.61 -36.23 -8.06
N PRO A 158 7.63 -37.15 -8.05
CA PRO A 158 6.24 -36.80 -8.31
C PRO A 158 5.78 -35.66 -7.40
N LEU A 159 4.93 -34.77 -7.92
CA LEU A 159 4.53 -33.55 -7.23
C LEU A 159 3.85 -33.82 -5.87
N MET A 160 3.20 -34.98 -5.70
CA MET A 160 2.67 -35.43 -4.41
C MET A 160 3.74 -35.59 -3.32
N VAL A 161 4.98 -35.94 -3.70
CA VAL A 161 6.13 -36.00 -2.79
C VAL A 161 6.60 -34.61 -2.41
N ILE A 162 6.61 -33.67 -3.36
CA ILE A 162 6.90 -32.25 -3.10
C ILE A 162 5.85 -31.63 -2.16
N ASP A 163 4.56 -31.84 -2.46
CA ASP A 163 3.44 -31.39 -1.61
C ASP A 163 3.54 -31.95 -0.19
N ARG A 164 3.94 -33.22 -0.05
CA ARG A 164 4.22 -33.85 1.25
C ARG A 164 5.41 -33.21 1.96
N ALA A 165 6.50 -32.91 1.25
CA ALA A 165 7.67 -32.25 1.83
C ALA A 165 7.32 -30.84 2.34
N CYS A 166 6.61 -30.04 1.54
CA CYS A 166 6.11 -28.73 1.91
C CYS A 166 5.19 -28.79 3.13
N SER A 167 4.23 -29.74 3.13
CA SER A 167 3.31 -29.94 4.26
C SER A 167 4.04 -30.31 5.55
N GLU A 168 5.05 -31.18 5.47
CA GLU A 168 5.86 -31.55 6.63
C GLU A 168 6.72 -30.40 7.13
N ALA A 169 7.30 -29.60 6.22
CA ALA A 169 8.04 -28.40 6.56
C ALA A 169 7.18 -27.35 7.26
N VAL A 170 5.95 -27.11 6.79
CA VAL A 170 4.98 -26.19 7.43
C VAL A 170 4.57 -26.71 8.79
N ALA A 171 4.29 -28.02 8.94
CA ALA A 171 3.96 -28.60 10.24
C ALA A 171 5.11 -28.44 11.26
N ARG A 172 6.36 -28.66 10.83
CA ARG A 172 7.56 -28.44 11.67
C ARG A 172 7.75 -26.97 12.02
N SER A 173 7.58 -26.07 11.05
CA SER A 173 7.65 -24.62 11.25
C SER A 173 6.60 -24.15 12.26
N ASN A 174 5.33 -24.56 12.11
CA ASN A 174 4.25 -24.17 13.02
C ASN A 174 4.56 -24.60 14.47
N ARG A 175 5.09 -25.80 14.69
CA ARG A 175 5.52 -26.23 16.04
C ARG A 175 6.63 -25.35 16.62
N ARG A 176 7.61 -24.94 15.80
CA ARG A 176 8.68 -24.02 16.23
C ARG A 176 8.12 -22.65 16.58
N ILE A 177 7.23 -22.12 15.73
CA ILE A 177 6.55 -20.84 15.93
C ILE A 177 5.74 -20.85 17.23
N TYR A 178 4.95 -21.91 17.47
CA TYR A 178 4.16 -22.02 18.69
C TYR A 178 5.05 -22.07 19.92
N ARG A 179 6.12 -22.87 19.90
CA ARG A 179 7.07 -22.96 21.01
C ARG A 179 7.74 -21.61 21.31
N ALA A 180 8.21 -20.91 20.30
CA ALA A 180 8.83 -19.59 20.46
C ALA A 180 7.90 -18.58 21.16
N LEU A 181 6.60 -18.63 20.88
CA LEU A 181 5.62 -17.74 21.51
C LEU A 181 5.20 -18.16 22.93
N ILE A 182 5.28 -19.46 23.28
CA ILE A 182 4.76 -19.97 24.55
C ILE A 182 5.85 -20.27 25.59
N GLU A 183 7.10 -20.47 25.17
CA GLU A 183 8.23 -20.80 26.05
C GLU A 183 8.51 -19.70 27.09
N PRO A 184 8.44 -18.39 26.73
CA PRO A 184 8.58 -17.31 27.71
C PRO A 184 7.38 -17.16 28.67
N LEU A 185 6.29 -17.90 28.49
CA LEU A 185 5.07 -17.73 29.28
C LEU A 185 5.10 -18.53 30.59
N ASN A 186 4.94 -17.83 31.71
CA ASN A 186 4.67 -18.45 33.01
C ASN A 186 3.19 -18.84 33.15
N GLN A 187 2.85 -19.49 34.27
CA GLN A 187 1.48 -19.94 34.54
C GLN A 187 0.48 -18.77 34.67
N GLN A 188 0.92 -17.62 35.19
CA GLN A 188 0.06 -16.45 35.32
C GLN A 188 -0.36 -15.90 33.95
N HIS A 189 0.56 -15.84 32.98
CA HIS A 189 0.24 -15.45 31.60
C HIS A 189 -0.79 -16.41 30.99
N ARG A 190 -0.59 -17.73 31.16
CA ARG A 190 -1.53 -18.75 30.64
C ARG A 190 -2.91 -18.62 31.26
N ASN A 191 -3.00 -18.41 32.57
CA ASN A 191 -4.27 -18.19 33.26
C ASN A 191 -5.01 -16.96 32.72
N LYS A 192 -4.30 -15.84 32.52
CA LYS A 192 -4.89 -14.61 31.96
C LYS A 192 -5.36 -14.83 30.51
N LEU A 193 -4.60 -15.57 29.69
CA LEU A 193 -5.00 -15.92 28.33
C LEU A 193 -6.25 -16.81 28.31
N ASP A 194 -6.35 -17.78 29.22
CA ASP A 194 -7.54 -18.63 29.35
C ASP A 194 -8.75 -17.82 29.87
N GLU A 195 -8.53 -16.84 30.77
CA GLU A 195 -9.58 -15.93 31.25
C GLU A 195 -10.23 -15.14 30.10
N LEU A 196 -9.46 -14.76 29.07
CA LEU A 196 -10.00 -14.09 27.88
C LEU A 196 -11.11 -14.90 27.18
N LEU A 197 -11.09 -16.23 27.31
CA LEU A 197 -12.07 -17.12 26.70
C LEU A 197 -13.34 -17.31 27.54
N THR A 198 -13.36 -16.80 28.77
CA THR A 198 -14.49 -16.93 29.70
C THR A 198 -15.51 -15.81 29.52
N VAL A 199 -16.75 -16.05 29.99
CA VAL A 199 -17.83 -15.06 29.97
C VAL A 199 -17.48 -13.90 30.91
N LYS A 200 -17.54 -12.67 30.41
CA LYS A 200 -17.30 -11.47 31.21
C LYS A 200 -18.40 -11.32 32.24
N ALA A 201 -18.02 -11.06 33.50
CA ALA A 201 -18.99 -10.81 34.57
C ALA A 201 -19.99 -9.70 34.21
N GLY A 202 -21.28 -9.97 34.40
CA GLY A 202 -22.37 -9.03 34.07
C GLY A 202 -22.64 -8.84 32.57
N SER A 203 -22.10 -9.70 31.70
CA SER A 203 -22.33 -9.67 30.25
C SER A 203 -22.62 -11.06 29.70
N ASN A 204 -23.30 -11.13 28.55
CA ASN A 204 -23.48 -12.37 27.77
C ASN A 204 -22.31 -12.60 26.78
N SER A 205 -21.31 -11.72 26.77
CA SER A 205 -20.14 -11.82 25.89
C SER A 205 -18.90 -12.26 26.67
N THR A 206 -17.97 -12.94 26.00
CA THR A 206 -16.66 -13.25 26.60
C THR A 206 -15.78 -12.01 26.69
N TRP A 207 -14.76 -12.06 27.56
CA TRP A 207 -13.75 -11.02 27.65
C TRP A 207 -13.14 -10.71 26.27
N LEU A 208 -12.68 -11.72 25.53
CA LEU A 208 -12.08 -11.54 24.21
C LEU A 208 -13.05 -10.92 23.20
N THR A 209 -14.34 -11.28 23.25
CA THR A 209 -15.35 -10.71 22.35
C THR A 209 -15.56 -9.21 22.61
N TRP A 210 -15.64 -8.80 23.88
CA TRP A 210 -15.80 -7.39 24.23
C TRP A 210 -14.54 -6.57 23.92
N LEU A 211 -13.36 -7.11 24.23
CA LEU A 211 -12.08 -6.43 24.01
C LEU A 211 -11.80 -6.11 22.54
N ARG A 212 -12.32 -6.92 21.62
CA ARG A 212 -12.10 -6.78 20.18
C ARG A 212 -13.10 -5.86 19.47
N GLN A 213 -14.03 -5.25 20.20
CA GLN A 213 -14.94 -4.28 19.62
C GLN A 213 -14.17 -3.00 19.27
N SER A 214 -14.41 -2.45 18.09
CA SER A 214 -13.92 -1.12 17.72
C SER A 214 -14.62 -0.03 18.54
N PRO A 215 -14.05 1.17 18.65
CA PRO A 215 -14.69 2.29 19.31
C PRO A 215 -15.91 2.76 18.49
N LEU A 216 -16.96 3.21 19.20
CA LEU A 216 -18.17 3.77 18.60
C LEU A 216 -17.99 5.26 18.27
N LYS A 217 -18.87 6.13 18.77
CA LYS A 217 -18.86 7.56 18.45
C LYS A 217 -17.68 8.27 19.14
N PRO A 218 -17.05 9.27 18.49
CA PRO A 218 -15.97 10.08 19.08
C PRO A 218 -16.49 10.98 20.20
N ASN A 219 -16.51 10.44 21.42
CA ASN A 219 -16.87 11.15 22.64
C ASN A 219 -16.11 10.57 23.85
N SER A 220 -16.16 11.27 24.98
CA SER A 220 -15.44 10.89 26.20
C SER A 220 -15.87 9.56 26.79
N ARG A 221 -17.14 9.16 26.65
CA ARG A 221 -17.64 7.87 27.16
C ARG A 221 -17.01 6.69 26.43
N HIS A 222 -17.09 6.67 25.09
CA HIS A 222 -16.51 5.57 24.32
C HIS A 222 -14.97 5.58 24.37
N MET A 223 -14.36 6.75 24.52
CA MET A 223 -12.92 6.86 24.79
C MET A 223 -12.54 6.15 26.10
N MET A 224 -13.27 6.40 27.20
CA MET A 224 -13.01 5.72 28.47
C MET A 224 -13.21 4.20 28.39
N GLU A 225 -14.26 3.74 27.71
CA GLU A 225 -14.47 2.30 27.48
C GLU A 225 -13.31 1.68 26.67
N HIS A 226 -12.80 2.40 25.68
CA HIS A 226 -11.70 1.91 24.85
C HIS A 226 -10.36 1.92 25.61
N ILE A 227 -10.14 2.90 26.51
CA ILE A 227 -9.01 2.91 27.45
C ILE A 227 -9.08 1.70 28.38
N GLU A 228 -10.28 1.34 28.88
CA GLU A 228 -10.48 0.16 29.70
C GLU A 228 -10.06 -1.12 28.94
N ARG A 229 -10.44 -1.25 27.67
CA ARG A 229 -10.02 -2.38 26.83
C ARG A 229 -8.49 -2.47 26.71
N LEU A 230 -7.81 -1.35 26.48
CA LEU A 230 -6.35 -1.33 26.44
C LEU A 230 -5.74 -1.74 27.78
N LYS A 231 -6.27 -1.23 28.90
CA LYS A 231 -5.81 -1.59 30.25
C LYS A 231 -5.94 -3.10 30.49
N ILE A 232 -7.06 -3.73 30.11
CA ILE A 232 -7.24 -5.18 30.25
C ILE A 232 -6.25 -5.96 29.38
N PHE A 233 -5.99 -5.54 28.14
CA PHE A 233 -4.96 -6.17 27.31
C PHE A 233 -3.56 -6.03 27.92
N GLN A 234 -3.20 -4.84 28.43
CA GLN A 234 -1.92 -4.60 29.12
C GLN A 234 -1.79 -5.43 30.40
N LEU A 235 -2.90 -5.69 31.11
CA LEU A 235 -2.91 -6.54 32.30
C LEU A 235 -2.57 -8.00 31.98
N VAL A 236 -2.71 -8.48 30.74
CA VAL A 236 -2.18 -9.81 30.35
C VAL A 236 -0.67 -9.89 30.62
N ALA A 237 0.03 -8.76 30.53
CA ALA A 237 1.45 -8.59 30.86
C ALA A 237 2.35 -9.61 30.13
N LEU A 238 2.13 -9.75 28.82
CA LEU A 238 2.98 -10.61 27.99
C LEU A 238 4.45 -10.17 28.07
N PRO A 239 5.41 -11.12 28.09
CA PRO A 239 6.84 -10.83 28.06
C PRO A 239 7.22 -9.89 26.91
N GLU A 240 8.11 -8.93 27.17
CA GLU A 240 8.61 -8.02 26.13
C GLU A 240 9.40 -8.78 25.05
N GLY A 241 9.30 -8.33 23.79
CA GLY A 241 10.04 -8.90 22.65
C GLY A 241 9.42 -10.15 22.02
N LEU A 242 8.26 -10.62 22.50
CA LEU A 242 7.55 -11.77 21.90
C LEU A 242 7.13 -11.54 20.44
N ASP A 243 6.81 -10.29 20.07
CA ASP A 243 6.48 -9.87 18.71
C ASP A 243 7.65 -10.03 17.72
N GLY A 244 8.89 -9.92 18.21
CA GLY A 244 10.11 -10.18 17.43
C GLY A 244 10.61 -11.62 17.48
N SER A 245 10.02 -12.50 18.31
CA SER A 245 10.46 -13.89 18.48
C SER A 245 10.21 -14.79 17.26
N ILE A 246 9.29 -14.38 16.38
CA ILE A 246 8.93 -15.07 15.15
C ILE A 246 8.81 -14.08 14.00
N HIS A 247 8.80 -14.58 12.76
CA HIS A 247 8.62 -13.72 11.59
C HIS A 247 7.26 -13.00 11.62
N GLN A 248 7.24 -11.68 11.38
CA GLN A 248 6.05 -10.83 11.49
C GLN A 248 4.85 -11.33 10.65
N ASN A 249 5.10 -11.79 9.41
CA ASN A 249 4.04 -12.37 8.57
C ASN A 249 3.34 -13.57 9.20
N ARG A 250 4.06 -14.40 9.98
CA ARG A 250 3.49 -15.54 10.70
C ARG A 250 2.68 -15.08 11.90
N LEU A 251 3.21 -14.11 12.67
CA LEU A 251 2.49 -13.51 13.80
C LEU A 251 1.15 -12.92 13.35
N LEU A 252 1.17 -12.07 12.31
CA LEU A 252 -0.03 -11.45 11.75
C LEU A 252 -1.00 -12.48 11.18
N LYS A 253 -0.51 -13.57 10.57
CA LYS A 253 -1.37 -14.65 10.12
C LYS A 253 -2.07 -15.34 11.29
N LEU A 254 -1.34 -15.70 12.34
CA LEU A 254 -1.92 -16.34 13.54
C LEU A 254 -2.93 -15.42 14.22
N ALA A 255 -2.60 -14.13 14.35
CA ALA A 255 -3.52 -13.14 14.91
C ALA A 255 -4.79 -13.01 14.06
N ARG A 256 -4.68 -12.99 12.73
CA ARG A 256 -5.82 -12.94 11.81
C ARG A 256 -6.69 -14.19 11.90
N GLU A 257 -6.08 -15.38 11.89
CA GLU A 257 -6.79 -16.65 12.04
C GLU A 257 -7.53 -16.69 13.38
N GLY A 258 -6.86 -16.36 14.48
CA GLY A 258 -7.47 -16.32 15.80
C GLY A 258 -8.54 -15.23 15.93
N GLY A 259 -8.34 -14.08 15.29
CA GLY A 259 -9.32 -13.00 15.20
C GLY A 259 -10.60 -13.41 14.47
N GLN A 260 -10.56 -14.33 13.52
CA GLN A 260 -11.78 -14.77 12.83
C GLN A 260 -12.54 -15.86 13.60
N MET A 261 -11.98 -16.39 14.69
CA MET A 261 -12.55 -17.48 15.47
C MET A 261 -13.37 -16.98 16.65
N THR A 262 -14.37 -17.77 17.05
CA THR A 262 -15.06 -17.54 18.32
C THR A 262 -14.15 -17.98 19.48
N PRO A 263 -14.32 -17.41 20.69
CA PRO A 263 -13.62 -17.87 21.89
C PRO A 263 -13.79 -19.37 22.13
N ARG A 264 -14.97 -19.92 21.82
CA ARG A 264 -15.25 -21.36 21.91
C ARG A 264 -14.39 -22.18 20.93
N ASP A 265 -14.15 -21.68 19.73
CA ASP A 265 -13.32 -22.38 18.74
C ASP A 265 -11.84 -22.34 19.13
N LEU A 266 -11.36 -21.21 19.65
CA LEU A 266 -10.02 -21.08 20.22
C LEU A 266 -9.81 -22.04 21.40
N GLY A 267 -10.83 -22.20 22.25
CA GLY A 267 -10.80 -23.14 23.38
C GLY A 267 -10.66 -24.61 22.99
N LYS A 268 -11.05 -25.01 21.77
CA LYS A 268 -10.94 -26.40 21.27
C LYS A 268 -9.52 -26.76 20.80
N PHE A 269 -8.62 -25.79 20.67
CA PHE A 269 -7.25 -26.07 20.25
C PHE A 269 -6.44 -26.76 21.34
N GLU A 270 -5.52 -27.64 20.90
CA GLU A 270 -4.44 -28.15 21.73
C GLU A 270 -3.64 -27.00 22.35
N ASN A 271 -3.16 -27.18 23.58
CA ASN A 271 -2.58 -26.11 24.41
C ASN A 271 -1.51 -25.27 23.69
N GLU A 272 -0.55 -25.89 23.00
CA GLU A 272 0.52 -25.17 22.29
C GLU A 272 -0.06 -24.19 21.24
N ARG A 273 -1.01 -24.69 20.42
CA ARG A 273 -1.64 -23.88 19.38
C ARG A 273 -2.56 -22.82 19.99
N ARG A 274 -3.31 -23.17 21.04
CA ARG A 274 -4.24 -22.25 21.73
C ARG A 274 -3.50 -21.05 22.26
N TYR A 275 -2.46 -21.27 23.08
CA TYR A 275 -1.70 -20.17 23.68
C TYR A 275 -0.95 -19.35 22.65
N ALA A 276 -0.29 -19.96 21.66
CA ALA A 276 0.40 -19.22 20.61
C ALA A 276 -0.56 -18.33 19.80
N THR A 277 -1.77 -18.84 19.49
CA THR A 277 -2.80 -18.06 18.78
C THR A 277 -3.32 -16.93 19.65
N LEU A 278 -3.57 -17.16 20.95
CA LEU A 278 -4.03 -16.12 21.87
C LEU A 278 -2.96 -15.04 22.10
N VAL A 279 -1.69 -15.40 22.21
CA VAL A 279 -0.57 -14.45 22.27
C VAL A 279 -0.57 -13.56 21.02
N ALA A 280 -0.65 -14.16 19.83
CA ALA A 280 -0.69 -13.39 18.58
C ALA A 280 -1.90 -12.46 18.53
N VAL A 281 -3.08 -12.93 18.93
CA VAL A 281 -4.31 -12.11 19.00
C VAL A 281 -4.18 -10.97 20.00
N VAL A 282 -3.61 -11.21 21.19
CA VAL A 282 -3.42 -10.17 22.21
C VAL A 282 -2.43 -9.12 21.75
N LEU A 283 -1.26 -9.52 21.23
CA LEU A 283 -0.27 -8.57 20.70
C LEU A 283 -0.89 -7.68 19.63
N GLU A 284 -1.59 -8.29 18.68
CA GLU A 284 -2.20 -7.56 17.58
C GLU A 284 -3.38 -6.68 18.00
N SER A 285 -4.23 -7.18 18.90
CA SER A 285 -5.38 -6.42 19.41
C SER A 285 -4.93 -5.26 20.31
N THR A 286 -3.85 -5.44 21.08
CA THR A 286 -3.24 -4.36 21.88
C THR A 286 -2.79 -3.23 20.98
N ALA A 287 -2.11 -3.55 19.87
CA ALA A 287 -1.69 -2.55 18.90
C ALA A 287 -2.87 -1.88 18.21
N THR A 288 -3.88 -2.66 17.81
CA THR A 288 -5.11 -2.13 17.17
C THR A 288 -5.83 -1.15 18.09
N VAL A 289 -6.09 -1.53 19.35
CA VAL A 289 -6.77 -0.67 20.34
C VAL A 289 -5.94 0.58 20.64
N THR A 290 -4.61 0.46 20.69
CA THR A 290 -3.72 1.61 20.86
C THR A 290 -3.87 2.61 19.72
N ASP A 291 -3.89 2.14 18.47
CA ASP A 291 -4.06 2.99 17.29
C ASP A 291 -5.47 3.61 17.26
N GLU A 292 -6.51 2.81 17.54
CA GLU A 292 -7.89 3.25 17.62
C GLU A 292 -8.11 4.33 18.71
N LEU A 293 -7.37 4.27 19.84
CA LEU A 293 -7.39 5.31 20.87
C LEU A 293 -6.83 6.65 20.37
N VAL A 294 -5.68 6.62 19.68
CA VAL A 294 -5.07 7.82 19.11
C VAL A 294 -5.98 8.43 18.05
N ASP A 295 -6.56 7.61 17.17
CA ASP A 295 -7.52 8.02 16.16
C ASP A 295 -8.77 8.65 16.78
N LEU A 296 -9.31 8.03 17.83
CA LEU A 296 -10.49 8.53 18.52
C LEU A 296 -10.20 9.89 19.17
N HIS A 297 -9.00 10.08 19.73
CA HIS A 297 -8.55 11.35 20.27
C HIS A 297 -8.46 12.43 19.18
N ASP A 298 -7.88 12.11 18.02
CA ASP A 298 -7.82 13.02 16.87
C ASP A 298 -9.24 13.45 16.44
N ARG A 299 -10.15 12.49 16.26
CA ARG A 299 -11.55 12.78 15.88
C ARG A 299 -12.27 13.68 16.90
N ILE A 300 -12.03 13.47 18.19
CA ILE A 300 -12.60 14.33 19.26
C ILE A 300 -12.03 15.75 19.14
N LEU A 301 -10.72 15.91 18.97
CA LEU A 301 -10.09 17.22 18.80
C LEU A 301 -10.60 17.92 17.53
N VAL A 302 -10.62 17.26 16.38
CA VAL A 302 -11.13 17.81 15.11
C VAL A 302 -12.55 18.32 15.25
N LYS A 303 -13.42 17.54 15.91
CA LYS A 303 -14.80 17.96 16.17
C LYS A 303 -14.86 19.20 17.06
N LEU A 304 -14.02 19.27 18.08
CA LEU A 304 -13.97 20.39 19.02
C LEU A 304 -13.50 21.68 18.32
N PHE A 305 -12.41 21.64 17.55
CA PHE A 305 -11.93 22.79 16.78
C PHE A 305 -12.92 23.20 15.68
N SER A 306 -13.52 22.24 14.97
CA SER A 306 -14.55 22.53 13.97
C SER A 306 -15.78 23.21 14.58
N SER A 307 -16.21 22.78 15.78
CA SER A 307 -17.31 23.41 16.50
C SER A 307 -16.98 24.86 16.88
N ALA A 308 -15.78 25.12 17.39
CA ALA A 308 -15.32 26.46 17.72
C ALA A 308 -15.26 27.36 16.47
N ARG A 309 -14.70 26.85 15.36
CA ARG A 309 -14.64 27.56 14.07
C ARG A 309 -16.03 27.89 13.54
N ASN A 310 -16.94 26.93 13.53
CA ASN A 310 -18.31 27.12 13.04
C ASN A 310 -19.06 28.14 13.91
N LYS A 311 -18.90 28.09 15.24
CA LYS A 311 -19.51 29.07 16.16
C LYS A 311 -18.95 30.47 15.92
N HIS A 312 -17.63 30.61 15.76
CA HIS A 312 -16.98 31.88 15.42
C HIS A 312 -17.50 32.45 14.09
N GLN A 313 -17.64 31.59 13.07
CA GLN A 313 -18.16 31.97 11.75
C GLN A 313 -19.63 32.39 11.82
N GLN A 314 -20.47 31.67 12.58
CA GLN A 314 -21.87 32.04 12.78
C GLN A 314 -22.00 33.37 13.54
N GLN A 315 -21.22 33.58 14.59
CA GLN A 315 -21.18 34.87 15.32
C GLN A 315 -20.76 36.01 14.38
N PHE A 316 -19.78 35.77 13.51
CA PHE A 316 -19.36 36.74 12.50
C PHE A 316 -20.45 37.03 11.46
N GLN A 317 -21.10 36.00 10.91
CA GLN A 317 -22.19 36.17 9.96
C GLN A 317 -23.37 36.97 10.55
N LYS A 318 -23.73 36.72 11.82
CA LYS A 318 -24.79 37.48 12.52
C LYS A 318 -24.47 38.97 12.64
N GLN A 319 -23.19 39.32 12.82
CA GLN A 319 -22.72 40.71 12.92
C GLN A 319 -22.41 41.33 11.56
N GLY A 320 -22.41 40.55 10.46
CA GLY A 320 -21.95 40.98 9.14
C GLY A 320 -22.71 42.19 8.58
N LYS A 321 -24.02 42.27 8.81
CA LYS A 321 -24.82 43.45 8.40
C LYS A 321 -24.38 44.71 9.15
N ALA A 322 -24.30 44.64 10.48
CA ALA A 322 -23.87 45.76 11.31
C ALA A 322 -22.44 46.22 10.98
N ILE A 323 -21.52 45.29 10.70
CA ILE A 323 -20.15 45.60 10.26
C ILE A 323 -20.17 46.32 8.91
N ASN A 324 -20.90 45.80 7.91
CA ASN A 324 -20.99 46.43 6.59
C ASN A 324 -21.62 47.82 6.64
N ASP A 325 -22.64 48.01 7.48
CA ASP A 325 -23.29 49.31 7.68
C ASP A 325 -22.30 50.34 8.25
N LYS A 326 -21.47 49.96 9.24
CA LYS A 326 -20.42 50.84 9.79
C LYS A 326 -19.29 51.10 8.80
N VAL A 327 -18.83 50.10 8.03
CA VAL A 327 -17.80 50.31 6.97
C VAL A 327 -18.29 51.30 5.92
N ARG A 328 -19.55 51.19 5.49
CA ARG A 328 -20.16 52.15 4.55
C ARG A 328 -20.26 53.55 5.15
N LEU A 329 -20.64 53.65 6.43
CA LEU A 329 -20.70 54.92 7.15
C LEU A 329 -19.32 55.60 7.19
N TYR A 330 -18.29 54.89 7.64
CA TYR A 330 -16.93 55.47 7.71
C TYR A 330 -16.31 55.75 6.35
N SER A 331 -16.68 55.01 5.31
CA SER A 331 -16.28 55.36 3.94
C SER A 331 -16.89 56.68 3.48
N LYS A 332 -18.15 56.97 3.84
CA LYS A 332 -18.79 58.27 3.53
C LYS A 332 -18.14 59.42 4.29
N ILE A 333 -17.86 59.21 5.58
CA ILE A 333 -17.17 60.19 6.42
C ILE A 333 -15.75 60.44 5.88
N GLY A 334 -15.04 59.38 5.51
CA GLY A 334 -13.71 59.49 4.89
C GLY A 334 -13.75 60.26 3.56
N GLN A 335 -14.77 60.04 2.73
CA GLN A 335 -14.94 60.79 1.48
C GLN A 335 -15.21 62.28 1.75
N ALA A 336 -16.12 62.60 2.68
CA ALA A 336 -16.39 63.99 3.07
C ALA A 336 -15.14 64.70 3.59
N LEU A 337 -14.29 64.00 4.36
CA LEU A 337 -13.01 64.52 4.82
C LEU A 337 -11.99 64.73 3.69
N LEU A 338 -11.94 63.82 2.70
CA LEU A 338 -11.09 63.98 1.53
C LEU A 338 -11.53 65.15 0.66
N ASP A 339 -12.84 65.32 0.47
CA ASP A 339 -13.43 66.42 -0.31
C ASP A 339 -13.19 67.77 0.40
N ALA A 340 -13.43 67.85 1.72
CA ALA A 340 -13.15 69.05 2.51
C ALA A 340 -11.65 69.44 2.46
N LYS A 341 -10.76 68.44 2.52
CA LYS A 341 -9.31 68.67 2.37
C LYS A 341 -8.93 69.19 0.98
N ALA A 342 -9.60 68.73 -0.07
CA ALA A 342 -9.36 69.19 -1.44
C ALA A 342 -9.90 70.61 -1.68
N SER A 343 -11.03 70.95 -1.06
CA SER A 343 -11.73 72.24 -1.21
C SER A 343 -11.26 73.31 -0.23
N GLY A 344 -10.48 72.95 0.80
CA GLY A 344 -10.05 73.87 1.87
C GLY A 344 -11.14 74.20 2.90
N GLU A 345 -12.16 73.34 3.01
CA GLU A 345 -13.28 73.50 3.93
C GLU A 345 -12.97 72.91 5.33
N ASP A 346 -13.77 73.28 6.34
CA ASP A 346 -13.60 72.78 7.71
C ASP A 346 -13.93 71.27 7.81
N PRO A 347 -12.97 70.42 8.24
CA PRO A 347 -13.18 68.99 8.40
C PRO A 347 -14.30 68.64 9.40
N PHE A 348 -14.52 69.45 10.44
CA PHE A 348 -15.54 69.17 11.44
C PHE A 348 -16.95 69.44 10.90
N ALA A 349 -17.12 70.52 10.16
CA ALA A 349 -18.35 70.82 9.42
C ALA A 349 -18.66 69.74 8.36
N ALA A 350 -17.64 69.19 7.71
CA ALA A 350 -17.80 68.11 6.72
C ALA A 350 -18.28 66.78 7.33
N ILE A 351 -17.82 66.44 8.54
CA ILE A 351 -18.34 65.28 9.29
C ILE A 351 -19.80 65.52 9.72
N GLU A 352 -20.09 66.71 10.25
CA GLU A 352 -21.43 67.09 10.72
C GLU A 352 -22.48 67.10 9.59
N ALA A 353 -22.06 67.44 8.36
CA ALA A 353 -22.90 67.34 7.17
C ALA A 353 -23.27 65.90 6.79
N VAL A 354 -22.46 64.90 7.19
CA VAL A 354 -22.76 63.48 6.98
C VAL A 354 -23.65 62.94 8.10
N MET A 355 -23.38 63.32 9.36
CA MET A 355 -24.20 62.95 10.51
C MET A 355 -23.94 63.84 11.75
N PRO A 356 -24.92 64.01 12.66
CA PRO A 356 -24.72 64.76 13.90
C PRO A 356 -23.61 64.18 14.80
N TRP A 357 -22.93 65.05 15.56
CA TRP A 357 -21.82 64.65 16.44
C TRP A 357 -22.17 63.60 17.49
N ASP A 358 -23.36 63.67 18.08
CA ASP A 358 -23.83 62.69 19.06
C ASP A 358 -24.02 61.29 18.43
N GLU A 359 -24.57 61.25 17.21
CA GLU A 359 -24.72 60.00 16.45
C GLU A 359 -23.36 59.46 15.99
N PHE A 360 -22.42 60.35 15.64
CA PHE A 360 -21.06 59.94 15.29
C PHE A 360 -20.34 59.31 16.48
N ALA A 361 -20.41 59.92 17.67
CA ALA A 361 -19.83 59.38 18.90
C ALA A 361 -20.42 58.01 19.27
N GLN A 362 -21.75 57.86 19.16
CA GLN A 362 -22.40 56.57 19.32
C GLN A 362 -21.93 55.57 18.26
N SER A 363 -21.74 56.03 17.01
CA SER A 363 -21.28 55.16 15.93
C SER A 363 -19.87 54.59 16.17
N VAL A 364 -18.97 55.40 16.74
CA VAL A 364 -17.61 55.00 17.15
C VAL A 364 -17.69 53.98 18.28
N THR A 365 -18.53 54.20 19.28
CA THR A 365 -18.73 53.24 20.38
C THR A 365 -19.28 51.89 19.86
N ASP A 366 -20.28 51.93 18.97
CA ASP A 366 -20.80 50.73 18.33
C ASP A 366 -19.73 50.02 17.47
N ALA A 367 -18.91 50.80 16.77
CA ALA A 367 -17.82 50.28 15.95
C ALA A 367 -16.71 49.66 16.81
N GLU A 368 -16.41 50.20 17.99
CA GLU A 368 -15.49 49.61 18.97
C GLU A 368 -16.04 48.29 19.55
N LEU A 369 -17.35 48.20 19.80
CA LEU A 369 -18.00 46.95 20.22
C LEU A 369 -18.05 45.88 19.11
N LEU A 370 -18.11 46.32 17.85
CA LEU A 370 -18.04 45.46 16.67
C LEU A 370 -16.58 45.15 16.26
N ALA A 371 -15.64 46.01 16.64
CA ALA A 371 -14.21 45.87 16.39
C ALA A 371 -13.72 44.67 17.20
N ARG A 372 -13.11 43.73 16.49
CA ARG A 372 -12.62 42.49 17.08
C ARG A 372 -11.16 42.64 17.46
N PRO A 373 -10.66 41.80 18.39
CA PRO A 373 -9.23 41.68 18.64
C PRO A 373 -8.49 41.42 17.32
N GLU A 374 -7.32 42.05 17.17
CA GLU A 374 -6.50 42.06 15.96
C GLU A 374 -6.22 40.65 15.39
N ALA A 375 -6.18 39.63 16.27
CA ALA A 375 -5.93 38.24 15.91
C ALA A 375 -7.09 37.53 15.16
N PHE A 376 -8.33 38.02 15.25
CA PHE A 376 -9.55 37.45 14.62
C PHE A 376 -9.60 35.90 14.64
N ASP A 377 -9.50 35.28 15.82
CA ASP A 377 -9.30 33.84 15.95
C ASP A 377 -10.40 33.14 16.79
N HIS A 378 -10.74 31.91 16.41
CA HIS A 378 -11.71 31.04 17.07
C HIS A 378 -11.14 30.25 18.26
N LEU A 379 -9.83 30.31 18.52
CA LEU A 379 -9.19 29.52 19.58
C LEU A 379 -9.74 29.78 20.98
N HIS A 380 -10.20 31.00 21.29
CA HIS A 380 -10.79 31.31 22.59
C HIS A 380 -12.06 30.48 22.88
N LEU A 381 -12.83 30.10 21.84
CA LEU A 381 -14.05 29.28 21.98
C LEU A 381 -13.75 27.79 22.22
N VAL A 382 -12.53 27.34 21.96
CA VAL A 382 -12.11 25.95 22.17
C VAL A 382 -12.16 25.59 23.66
N GLY A 383 -11.94 26.58 24.55
CA GLY A 383 -12.01 26.42 26.00
C GLY A 383 -13.40 26.03 26.55
N GLU A 384 -14.50 26.33 25.83
CA GLU A 384 -15.87 26.01 26.28
C GLU A 384 -16.09 24.50 26.47
N ASN A 385 -15.40 23.69 25.67
CA ASN A 385 -15.53 22.23 25.68
C ASN A 385 -14.42 21.52 26.47
N PHE A 386 -13.61 22.27 27.25
CA PHE A 386 -12.51 21.73 28.04
C PHE A 386 -12.93 20.55 28.93
N ASN A 387 -14.09 20.66 29.60
CA ASN A 387 -14.61 19.62 30.47
C ASN A 387 -14.88 18.29 29.74
N THR A 388 -15.16 18.33 28.44
CA THR A 388 -15.35 17.11 27.63
C THR A 388 -14.04 16.38 27.42
N LEU A 389 -12.95 17.10 27.15
CA LEU A 389 -11.60 16.53 27.05
C LEU A 389 -11.15 15.99 28.40
N ARG A 390 -11.32 16.81 29.44
CA ARG A 390 -10.84 16.52 30.80
C ARG A 390 -11.38 15.21 31.39
N ARG A 391 -12.54 14.74 30.95
CA ARG A 391 -13.15 13.47 31.35
C ARG A 391 -12.32 12.24 31.02
N TYR A 392 -11.46 12.30 30.01
CA TYR A 392 -10.69 11.13 29.56
C TYR A 392 -9.18 11.38 29.44
N THR A 393 -8.75 12.64 29.26
CA THR A 393 -7.34 12.96 29.01
C THR A 393 -6.38 12.46 30.08
N PRO A 394 -6.70 12.43 31.40
CA PRO A 394 -5.80 11.83 32.39
C PRO A 394 -5.55 10.35 32.13
N ALA A 395 -6.61 9.57 31.89
CA ALA A 395 -6.52 8.13 31.66
C ALA A 395 -5.88 7.80 30.29
N PHE A 396 -6.14 8.63 29.28
CA PHE A 396 -5.52 8.52 27.95
C PHE A 396 -4.00 8.74 28.03
N MET A 397 -3.57 9.80 28.72
CA MET A 397 -2.15 10.04 28.92
C MET A 397 -1.52 8.94 29.78
N GLU A 398 -2.19 8.42 30.79
CA GLU A 398 -1.66 7.33 31.64
C GLU A 398 -1.44 6.02 30.87
N VAL A 399 -2.41 5.60 30.05
CA VAL A 399 -2.39 4.28 29.41
C VAL A 399 -1.38 4.18 28.24
N LEU A 400 -1.03 5.31 27.63
CA LEU A 400 -0.12 5.35 26.48
C LEU A 400 1.34 5.52 26.91
N GLN A 401 2.20 4.61 26.46
CA GLN A 401 3.65 4.72 26.65
C GLN A 401 4.27 5.54 25.52
N LEU A 402 4.24 6.87 25.69
CA LEU A 402 4.76 7.83 24.72
C LEU A 402 6.28 7.94 24.78
N ARG A 403 6.90 8.05 23.61
CA ARG A 403 8.32 8.39 23.41
C ARG A 403 8.42 9.48 22.34
N ALA A 404 9.49 10.27 22.38
CA ALA A 404 9.67 11.40 21.48
C ALA A 404 11.07 11.39 20.84
N ALA A 405 11.12 11.87 19.61
CA ALA A 405 12.35 12.29 18.97
C ALA A 405 12.84 13.59 19.63
N PRO A 406 14.14 13.93 19.54
CA PRO A 406 14.68 15.15 20.14
C PRO A 406 13.89 16.43 19.76
N ALA A 407 13.38 16.50 18.53
CA ALA A 407 12.60 17.63 18.03
C ALA A 407 11.25 17.84 18.75
N ALA A 408 10.64 16.78 19.27
CA ALA A 408 9.33 16.84 19.95
C ALA A 408 9.42 16.63 21.47
N GLN A 409 10.63 16.57 22.04
CA GLN A 409 10.83 16.38 23.48
C GLN A 409 10.07 17.41 24.31
N ARG A 410 10.06 18.68 23.88
CA ARG A 410 9.33 19.76 24.57
C ARG A 410 7.82 19.52 24.69
N VAL A 411 7.21 18.84 23.72
CA VAL A 411 5.79 18.46 23.77
C VAL A 411 5.60 17.31 24.76
N LEU A 412 6.51 16.32 24.75
CA LEU A 412 6.47 15.21 25.70
C LEU A 412 6.64 15.68 27.15
N ASP A 413 7.55 16.63 27.41
CA ASP A 413 7.77 17.23 28.72
C ASP A 413 6.49 17.91 29.24
N ALA A 414 5.76 18.61 28.36
CA ALA A 414 4.47 19.22 28.71
C ALA A 414 3.39 18.19 29.05
N ILE A 415 3.34 17.07 28.32
CA ILE A 415 2.46 15.94 28.62
C ILE A 415 2.84 15.29 29.95
N GLN A 416 4.13 15.16 30.25
CA GLN A 416 4.62 14.65 31.53
C GLN A 416 4.23 15.58 32.70
N GLN A 417 4.41 16.89 32.54
CA GLN A 417 3.94 17.89 33.51
C GLN A 417 2.44 17.76 33.78
N LEU A 418 1.63 17.54 32.74
CA LEU A 418 0.19 17.31 32.89
C LEU A 418 -0.13 16.00 33.62
N ARG A 419 0.63 14.92 33.37
CA ARG A 419 0.50 13.66 34.11
C ARG A 419 0.78 13.87 35.59
N GLU A 420 1.88 14.53 35.94
CA GLU A 420 2.25 14.84 37.33
C GLU A 420 1.20 15.71 38.02
N MET A 421 0.70 16.74 37.33
CA MET A 421 -0.40 17.56 37.83
C MET A 421 -1.68 16.74 38.11
N ASN A 422 -1.97 15.73 37.29
CA ASN A 422 -3.12 14.85 37.48
C ASN A 422 -2.95 13.94 38.69
N VAL A 423 -1.77 13.35 38.86
CA VAL A 423 -1.43 12.48 39.99
C VAL A 423 -1.48 13.28 41.31
N ASN A 424 -0.92 14.48 41.31
CA ASN A 424 -0.85 15.35 42.49
C ASN A 424 -2.12 16.21 42.70
N ASN A 425 -3.14 16.05 41.86
CA ASN A 425 -4.38 16.85 41.87
C ASN A 425 -4.16 18.38 41.87
N LEU A 426 -3.07 18.85 41.24
CA LEU A 426 -2.73 20.27 41.17
C LEU A 426 -3.75 21.01 40.31
N ARG A 427 -4.26 22.14 40.82
CA ARG A 427 -5.26 22.97 40.12
C ARG A 427 -4.65 24.01 39.19
N LYS A 428 -3.52 24.60 39.58
CA LYS A 428 -2.78 25.61 38.82
C LYS A 428 -1.57 24.96 38.13
N VAL A 429 -1.22 25.46 36.95
CA VAL A 429 0.02 25.07 36.27
C VAL A 429 1.20 25.73 36.99
N PRO A 430 2.28 25.01 37.32
CA PRO A 430 3.49 25.59 37.91
C PRO A 430 4.12 26.67 37.01
N SER A 431 4.78 27.67 37.61
CA SER A 431 5.42 28.76 36.86
C SER A 431 6.63 28.32 36.03
N ASP A 432 7.26 27.21 36.41
CA ASP A 432 8.38 26.55 35.75
C ASP A 432 7.94 25.49 34.72
N ALA A 433 6.63 25.34 34.48
CA ALA A 433 6.12 24.40 33.50
C ALA A 433 6.68 24.66 32.09
N PRO A 434 6.94 23.62 31.27
CA PRO A 434 7.46 23.79 29.91
C PRO A 434 6.55 24.68 29.06
N THR A 435 7.04 25.80 28.52
CA THR A 435 6.24 26.70 27.66
C THR A 435 6.79 26.81 26.24
N ALA A 436 7.99 26.26 25.98
CA ALA A 436 8.67 26.37 24.69
C ALA A 436 7.97 25.64 23.53
N PHE A 437 7.05 24.72 23.82
CA PHE A 437 6.24 24.04 22.81
C PHE A 437 5.05 24.89 22.32
N ILE A 438 4.69 25.96 23.03
CA ILE A 438 3.52 26.79 22.76
C ILE A 438 3.76 27.65 21.51
N LYS A 439 3.00 27.38 20.44
CA LYS A 439 3.06 28.18 19.21
C LYS A 439 2.58 29.62 19.42
N PRO A 440 3.06 30.60 18.64
CA PRO A 440 2.69 32.01 18.79
C PRO A 440 1.18 32.26 18.88
N ARG A 441 0.40 31.53 18.07
CA ARG A 441 -1.07 31.62 18.02
C ARG A 441 -1.76 31.25 19.35
N TRP A 442 -1.15 30.41 20.18
CA TRP A 442 -1.68 30.00 21.49
C TRP A 442 -1.22 30.91 22.64
N LYS A 443 -0.08 31.61 22.49
CA LYS A 443 0.53 32.39 23.58
C LYS A 443 -0.42 33.36 24.27
N PRO A 444 -1.26 34.16 23.56
CA PRO A 444 -2.17 35.11 24.20
C PRO A 444 -3.26 34.46 25.08
N LEU A 445 -3.56 33.17 24.84
CA LEU A 445 -4.57 32.42 25.59
C LEU A 445 -3.97 31.59 26.72
N VAL A 446 -2.73 31.12 26.55
CA VAL A 446 -2.06 30.27 27.53
C VAL A 446 -1.32 31.09 28.58
N ILE A 447 -0.67 32.18 28.18
CA ILE A 447 0.13 33.04 29.06
C ILE A 447 -0.68 34.31 29.31
N THR A 448 -1.22 34.46 30.52
CA THR A 448 -2.00 35.63 30.94
C THR A 448 -1.24 36.41 32.02
N GLN A 449 -1.74 37.60 32.36
CA GLN A 449 -1.17 38.40 33.46
C GLN A 449 -1.26 37.68 34.83
N GLU A 450 -2.20 36.75 34.99
CA GLU A 450 -2.39 35.96 36.21
C GLU A 450 -1.57 34.66 36.26
N GLY A 451 -0.80 34.38 35.20
CA GLY A 451 0.01 33.17 35.05
C GLY A 451 -0.42 32.29 33.87
N ILE A 452 -0.17 30.98 33.96
CA ILE A 452 -0.50 30.04 32.89
C ILE A 452 -1.95 29.55 33.05
N ASP A 453 -2.82 29.81 32.06
CA ASP A 453 -4.19 29.26 32.04
C ASP A 453 -4.13 27.76 31.74
N ARG A 454 -4.50 26.95 32.73
CA ARG A 454 -4.49 25.48 32.64
C ARG A 454 -5.30 24.94 31.47
N ARG A 455 -6.48 25.51 31.21
CA ARG A 455 -7.40 24.97 30.19
C ARG A 455 -6.76 25.10 28.83
N PHE A 456 -6.23 26.28 28.51
CA PHE A 456 -5.56 26.50 27.24
C PHE A 456 -4.21 25.80 27.17
N TYR A 457 -3.47 25.69 28.27
CA TYR A 457 -2.23 24.90 28.33
C TYR A 457 -2.46 23.42 28.00
N GLU A 458 -3.45 22.77 28.64
CA GLU A 458 -3.77 21.36 28.41
C GLU A 458 -4.32 21.12 26.98
N ILE A 459 -5.18 22.00 26.48
CA ILE A 459 -5.68 21.91 25.09
C ILE A 459 -4.54 22.10 24.09
N CYS A 460 -3.64 23.05 24.33
CA CYS A 460 -2.47 23.29 23.48
C CYS A 460 -1.56 22.06 23.46
N ALA A 461 -1.21 21.51 24.62
CA ALA A 461 -0.37 20.32 24.73
C ALA A 461 -0.98 19.11 24.01
N LEU A 462 -2.28 18.86 24.16
CA LEU A 462 -2.98 17.76 23.46
C LEU A 462 -3.06 17.99 21.94
N SER A 463 -3.23 19.24 21.50
CA SER A 463 -3.21 19.60 20.08
C SER A 463 -1.82 19.39 19.47
N GLU A 464 -0.75 19.76 20.18
CA GLU A 464 0.62 19.53 19.71
C GLU A 464 1.02 18.06 19.78
N LEU A 465 0.56 17.31 20.79
CA LEU A 465 0.71 15.85 20.87
C LEU A 465 0.10 15.16 19.66
N LYS A 466 -1.15 15.52 19.29
CA LYS A 466 -1.81 15.02 18.07
C LYS A 466 -0.93 15.26 16.84
N ASN A 467 -0.41 16.48 16.67
CA ASN A 467 0.42 16.82 15.51
C ASN A 467 1.72 16.01 15.49
N ALA A 468 2.38 15.88 16.65
CA ALA A 468 3.62 15.13 16.81
C ALA A 468 3.43 13.63 16.51
N LEU A 469 2.33 13.03 16.98
CA LEU A 469 1.93 11.64 16.66
C LEU A 469 1.71 11.46 15.14
N ARG A 470 1.02 12.40 14.48
CA ARG A 470 0.80 12.35 13.03
C ARG A 470 2.10 12.43 12.24
N SER A 471 3.03 13.30 12.65
CA SER A 471 4.35 13.43 12.02
C SER A 471 5.32 12.28 12.32
N GLY A 472 5.06 11.47 13.35
CA GLY A 472 5.98 10.43 13.82
C GLY A 472 7.07 10.91 14.77
N ASP A 473 7.10 12.21 15.12
CA ASP A 473 8.06 12.77 16.08
C ASP A 473 7.77 12.32 17.52
N ILE A 474 6.53 11.93 17.81
CA ILE A 474 6.15 11.17 19.00
C ILE A 474 5.54 9.85 18.54
N TRP A 475 5.88 8.77 19.23
CA TRP A 475 5.34 7.43 18.97
C TRP A 475 4.88 6.78 20.27
N VAL A 476 4.06 5.73 20.12
CA VAL A 476 3.50 4.94 21.20
C VAL A 476 4.10 3.54 21.17
N LYS A 477 4.73 3.09 22.26
CA LYS A 477 5.21 1.70 22.37
C LYS A 477 4.04 0.73 22.19
N GLY A 478 4.21 -0.26 21.32
CA GLY A 478 3.19 -1.27 21.02
C GLY A 478 2.17 -0.88 19.94
N SER A 479 2.28 0.31 19.36
CA SER A 479 1.43 0.74 18.24
C SER A 479 1.85 0.11 16.90
N ARG A 480 0.93 0.06 15.92
CA ARG A 480 1.26 -0.31 14.53
C ARG A 480 1.41 0.90 13.63
N GLN A 481 0.55 1.91 13.78
CA GLN A 481 0.56 3.12 12.94
C GLN A 481 1.43 4.26 13.49
N PHE A 482 1.55 4.34 14.81
CA PHE A 482 2.29 5.36 15.56
C PHE A 482 3.49 4.73 16.28
N ARG A 483 4.25 3.86 15.59
CA ARG A 483 5.47 3.24 16.14
C ARG A 483 6.72 4.06 15.79
N ASP A 484 7.84 3.69 16.39
CA ASP A 484 9.13 4.26 16.02
C ASP A 484 9.42 3.96 14.55
N PHE A 485 9.98 4.94 13.84
CA PHE A 485 10.42 4.75 12.47
C PHE A 485 11.52 3.69 12.37
N GLU A 486 12.42 3.64 13.37
CA GLU A 486 13.53 2.68 13.39
C GLU A 486 13.06 1.22 13.47
N ASP A 487 11.87 0.98 14.01
CA ASP A 487 11.28 -0.37 14.09
C ASP A 487 10.91 -0.94 12.71
N TYR A 488 10.87 -0.11 11.66
CA TYR A 488 10.68 -0.56 10.27
C TYR A 488 12.01 -0.94 9.58
N LEU A 489 13.15 -0.57 10.15
CA LEU A 489 14.47 -0.78 9.58
C LEU A 489 15.10 -2.08 10.11
N LEU A 490 16.18 -2.52 9.45
CA LEU A 490 16.99 -3.61 9.99
C LEU A 490 17.68 -3.13 11.28
N PRO A 491 17.64 -3.93 12.38
CA PRO A 491 18.37 -3.57 13.58
C PRO A 491 19.86 -3.34 13.26
N PRO A 492 20.51 -2.30 13.83
CA PRO A 492 21.89 -1.95 13.49
C PRO A 492 22.87 -3.13 13.62
N ALA A 493 22.72 -3.95 14.67
CA ALA A 493 23.53 -5.15 14.87
C ALA A 493 23.35 -6.19 13.75
N LYS A 494 22.11 -6.40 13.29
CA LYS A 494 21.80 -7.32 12.20
C LYS A 494 22.30 -6.77 10.86
N PHE A 495 22.14 -5.47 10.62
CA PHE A 495 22.70 -4.82 9.44
C PHE A 495 24.24 -4.94 9.42
N ALA A 496 24.92 -4.67 10.54
CA ALA A 496 26.36 -4.80 10.66
C ALA A 496 26.84 -6.24 10.41
N ALA A 497 26.13 -7.25 10.92
CA ALA A 497 26.41 -8.65 10.65
C ALA A 497 26.27 -8.99 9.16
N LEU A 498 25.14 -8.64 8.54
CA LEU A 498 24.91 -8.87 7.10
C LEU A 498 25.93 -8.14 6.22
N LYS A 499 26.33 -6.92 6.60
CA LYS A 499 27.38 -6.15 5.91
C LYS A 499 28.73 -6.83 6.00
N LYS A 500 29.11 -7.32 7.19
CA LYS A 500 30.37 -8.06 7.41
C LYS A 500 30.42 -9.38 6.64
N GLU A 501 29.28 -10.07 6.56
CA GLU A 501 29.14 -11.35 5.84
C GLU A 501 28.97 -11.18 4.32
N GLN A 502 28.95 -9.94 3.80
CA GLN A 502 28.63 -9.63 2.40
C GLN A 502 27.31 -10.26 1.93
N ALA A 503 26.37 -10.45 2.86
CA ALA A 503 25.09 -11.13 2.65
C ALA A 503 23.90 -10.14 2.56
N LEU A 504 24.17 -8.86 2.36
CA LEU A 504 23.12 -7.86 2.11
C LEU A 504 22.43 -8.21 0.78
N PRO A 505 21.09 -8.35 0.76
CA PRO A 505 20.34 -8.73 -0.44
C PRO A 505 20.15 -7.52 -1.38
N LEU A 506 21.25 -6.85 -1.73
CA LEU A 506 21.28 -5.70 -2.61
C LEU A 506 21.87 -6.14 -3.96
N ALA A 507 21.17 -5.82 -5.05
CA ALA A 507 21.65 -6.08 -6.41
C ALA A 507 22.69 -5.05 -6.88
N ILE A 508 23.15 -4.19 -5.99
CA ILE A 508 24.08 -3.08 -6.25
C ILE A 508 25.28 -3.19 -5.31
N ASN A 509 26.36 -2.49 -5.66
CA ASN A 509 27.51 -2.36 -4.78
C ASN A 509 27.10 -1.73 -3.44
N PRO A 510 27.30 -2.43 -2.30
CA PRO A 510 26.93 -1.92 -0.97
C PRO A 510 27.90 -0.86 -0.43
N ASN A 511 29.01 -0.58 -1.13
CA ASN A 511 29.90 0.53 -0.84
C ASN A 511 29.37 1.81 -1.51
N SER A 512 28.93 2.78 -0.71
CA SER A 512 28.32 4.03 -1.20
C SER A 512 29.23 4.82 -2.12
N ASP A 513 30.51 4.94 -1.76
CA ASP A 513 31.45 5.80 -2.45
C ASP A 513 31.79 5.21 -3.82
N GLN A 514 32.05 3.90 -3.84
CA GLN A 514 32.30 3.17 -5.07
C GLN A 514 31.05 3.13 -5.98
N TYR A 515 29.86 2.93 -5.41
CA TYR A 515 28.62 2.99 -6.18
C TYR A 515 28.39 4.39 -6.79
N LEU A 516 28.63 5.45 -6.02
CA LEU A 516 28.51 6.83 -6.51
C LEU A 516 29.54 7.11 -7.60
N GLU A 517 30.78 6.70 -7.42
CA GLU A 517 31.84 6.83 -8.42
C GLU A 517 31.47 6.10 -9.72
N GLU A 518 31.02 4.84 -9.64
CA GLU A 518 30.54 4.07 -10.78
C GLU A 518 29.37 4.77 -11.50
N ARG A 519 28.44 5.37 -10.75
CA ARG A 519 27.29 6.09 -11.31
C ARG A 519 27.67 7.43 -11.94
N LEU A 520 28.60 8.17 -11.33
CA LEU A 520 29.12 9.42 -11.88
C LEU A 520 29.94 9.16 -13.15
N GLN A 521 30.82 8.15 -13.15
CA GLN A 521 31.55 7.75 -14.35
C GLN A 521 30.61 7.30 -15.47
N LEU A 522 29.57 6.52 -15.15
CA LEU A 522 28.56 6.14 -16.12
C LEU A 522 27.82 7.38 -16.66
N LEU A 523 27.43 8.30 -15.78
CA LEU A 523 26.79 9.55 -16.17
C LEU A 523 27.68 10.38 -17.11
N ASP A 524 28.95 10.57 -16.76
CA ASP A 524 29.92 11.31 -17.59
C ASP A 524 30.10 10.65 -18.95
N LYS A 525 30.19 9.32 -19.00
CA LYS A 525 30.26 8.56 -20.27
C LYS A 525 29.01 8.77 -21.12
N GLN A 526 27.82 8.72 -20.50
CA GLN A 526 26.56 8.93 -21.21
C GLN A 526 26.42 10.39 -21.67
N LEU A 527 26.80 11.36 -20.85
CA LEU A 527 26.80 12.78 -21.21
C LEU A 527 27.78 13.08 -22.35
N ALA A 528 28.97 12.48 -22.35
CA ALA A 528 29.92 12.60 -23.45
C ALA A 528 29.36 12.00 -24.75
N THR A 529 28.64 10.87 -24.65
CA THR A 529 27.97 10.23 -25.79
C THR A 529 26.87 11.13 -26.34
N VAL A 530 26.01 11.66 -25.47
CA VAL A 530 24.93 12.60 -25.83
C VAL A 530 25.50 13.89 -26.44
N ALA A 531 26.55 14.45 -25.86
CA ALA A 531 27.20 15.67 -26.36
C ALA A 531 27.81 15.46 -27.77
N LYS A 532 28.41 14.29 -28.02
CA LYS A 532 28.91 13.92 -29.34
C LYS A 532 27.76 13.83 -30.35
N LEU A 533 26.73 13.03 -30.05
CA LEU A 533 25.56 12.88 -30.91
C LEU A 533 24.84 14.23 -31.14
N ALA A 534 24.79 15.10 -30.14
CA ALA A 534 24.20 16.43 -30.27
C ALA A 534 24.99 17.31 -31.23
N LYS A 535 26.32 17.28 -31.15
CA LYS A 535 27.21 18.04 -32.03
C LYS A 535 27.13 17.56 -33.47
N ASP A 536 27.04 16.25 -33.67
CA ASP A 536 26.99 15.61 -34.98
C ASP A 536 25.55 15.62 -35.56
N ASN A 537 24.58 16.16 -34.81
CA ASN A 537 23.15 16.19 -35.12
C ASN A 537 22.54 14.79 -35.35
N GLU A 538 23.09 13.79 -34.66
CA GLU A 538 22.73 12.37 -34.69
C GLU A 538 21.96 11.95 -33.42
N LEU A 539 21.48 12.90 -32.62
CA LEU A 539 20.62 12.58 -31.49
C LEU A 539 19.31 11.94 -32.00
N PRO A 540 18.94 10.75 -31.50
CA PRO A 540 17.66 10.15 -31.87
C PRO A 540 16.52 11.01 -31.33
N ASP A 541 15.59 11.37 -32.23
CA ASP A 541 14.37 12.12 -31.94
C ASP A 541 14.56 13.49 -31.25
N ALA A 542 15.77 14.07 -31.35
CA ALA A 542 16.06 15.38 -30.77
C ALA A 542 17.13 16.12 -31.57
N ILE A 543 16.98 17.44 -31.64
CA ILE A 543 17.94 18.35 -32.29
C ILE A 543 18.22 19.50 -31.32
N LEU A 544 19.49 19.85 -31.13
CA LEU A 544 19.86 21.04 -30.36
C LEU A 544 19.89 22.26 -31.28
N THR A 545 18.99 23.22 -31.04
CA THR A 545 18.92 24.49 -31.77
C THR A 545 19.39 25.67 -30.91
N GLU A 546 19.61 26.84 -31.50
CA GLU A 546 20.02 28.06 -30.78
C GLU A 546 19.02 28.48 -29.66
N THR A 547 17.75 28.10 -29.79
CA THR A 547 16.71 28.35 -28.78
C THR A 547 16.54 27.23 -27.73
N GLY A 548 17.38 26.19 -27.78
CA GLY A 548 17.38 25.05 -26.86
C GLY A 548 17.15 23.70 -27.53
N LEU A 549 16.86 22.68 -26.71
CA LEU A 549 16.59 21.31 -27.15
C LEU A 549 15.20 21.21 -27.80
N LYS A 550 15.16 20.88 -29.08
CA LYS A 550 13.94 20.58 -29.82
C LYS A 550 13.82 19.06 -29.95
N ILE A 551 12.93 18.47 -29.15
CA ILE A 551 12.56 17.07 -29.29
C ILE A 551 11.58 16.97 -30.46
N THR A 552 11.83 16.05 -31.40
CA THR A 552 10.92 15.78 -32.51
C THR A 552 9.59 15.29 -31.90
N PRO A 553 8.45 15.96 -32.18
CA PRO A 553 7.15 15.46 -31.76
C PRO A 553 6.98 14.04 -32.31
N LEU A 554 6.42 13.12 -31.50
CA LEU A 554 6.00 11.83 -32.02
C LEU A 554 4.99 12.08 -33.15
N ASP A 555 5.22 11.49 -34.33
CA ASP A 555 4.26 11.56 -35.42
C ASP A 555 2.91 11.03 -34.93
N ALA A 556 1.87 11.87 -35.00
CA ALA A 556 0.51 11.43 -34.74
C ALA A 556 0.13 10.40 -35.80
N ALA A 557 0.20 9.12 -35.45
CA ALA A 557 -0.12 8.01 -36.35
C ALA A 557 -1.63 7.90 -36.70
N VAL A 558 -2.44 8.88 -36.29
CA VAL A 558 -3.89 8.93 -36.43
C VAL A 558 -4.25 10.10 -37.35
N PRO A 559 -4.69 9.84 -38.60
CA PRO A 559 -5.18 10.89 -39.49
C PRO A 559 -6.40 11.60 -38.90
N ASP A 560 -6.61 12.89 -39.18
CA ASP A 560 -7.77 13.65 -38.70
C ASP A 560 -9.12 12.99 -39.06
N THR A 561 -9.15 12.20 -40.14
CA THR A 561 -10.31 11.40 -40.56
C THR A 561 -10.66 10.27 -39.60
N ALA A 562 -9.69 9.74 -38.84
CA ALA A 562 -9.91 8.70 -37.84
C ALA A 562 -10.58 9.24 -36.58
N GLN A 563 -10.39 10.52 -36.21
CA GLN A 563 -11.10 11.13 -35.08
C GLN A 563 -12.61 11.19 -35.33
N ALA A 564 -13.01 11.57 -36.55
CA ALA A 564 -14.41 11.55 -36.96
C ALA A 564 -15.01 10.12 -36.94
N LEU A 565 -14.19 9.09 -37.20
CA LEU A 565 -14.61 7.70 -37.11
C LEU A 565 -14.73 7.23 -35.65
N ILE A 566 -13.81 7.65 -34.77
CA ILE A 566 -13.85 7.37 -33.32
C ILE A 566 -15.11 7.97 -32.70
N ASP A 567 -15.46 9.21 -33.07
CA ASP A 567 -16.65 9.88 -32.57
C ASP A 567 -17.93 9.17 -33.04
N LYS A 568 -17.99 8.78 -34.32
CA LYS A 568 -19.10 7.96 -34.85
C LYS A 568 -19.20 6.60 -34.18
N THR A 569 -18.08 5.91 -33.97
CA THR A 569 -18.06 4.57 -33.38
C THR A 569 -18.45 4.63 -31.90
N SER A 570 -18.02 5.68 -31.19
CA SER A 570 -18.39 5.92 -29.79
C SER A 570 -19.88 6.23 -29.61
N GLN A 571 -20.52 6.84 -30.62
CA GLN A 571 -21.98 7.02 -30.64
C GLN A 571 -22.76 5.73 -30.90
N LEU A 572 -22.13 4.71 -31.50
CA LEU A 572 -22.75 3.39 -31.77
C LEU A 572 -22.61 2.41 -30.60
N LEU A 573 -21.74 2.69 -29.63
CA LEU A 573 -21.55 1.84 -28.46
C LEU A 573 -22.63 2.13 -27.39
N PRO A 574 -23.32 1.09 -26.88
CA PRO A 574 -24.31 1.28 -25.83
C PRO A 574 -23.64 1.75 -24.54
N ARG A 575 -24.31 2.67 -23.83
CA ARG A 575 -23.88 3.11 -22.49
C ARG A 575 -24.24 2.02 -21.48
N ILE A 576 -23.31 1.11 -21.22
CA ILE A 576 -23.46 0.05 -20.21
C ILE A 576 -23.00 0.51 -18.83
N LYS A 577 -23.53 -0.10 -17.77
CA LYS A 577 -23.03 0.16 -16.42
C LYS A 577 -21.67 -0.50 -16.23
N ILE A 578 -20.77 0.15 -15.50
CA ILE A 578 -19.43 -0.41 -15.21
C ILE A 578 -19.50 -1.78 -14.51
N THR A 579 -20.58 -2.05 -13.77
CA THR A 579 -20.84 -3.35 -13.14
C THR A 579 -21.16 -4.45 -14.16
N GLU A 580 -21.81 -4.12 -15.27
CA GLU A 580 -22.12 -5.06 -16.36
C GLU A 580 -20.85 -5.35 -17.16
N LEU A 581 -20.07 -4.31 -17.50
CA LEU A 581 -18.75 -4.48 -18.11
C LEU A 581 -17.82 -5.38 -17.28
N LEU A 582 -17.85 -5.25 -15.96
CA LEU A 582 -17.08 -6.09 -15.05
C LEU A 582 -17.56 -7.55 -15.02
N MET A 583 -18.85 -7.81 -15.24
CA MET A 583 -19.38 -9.17 -15.39
C MET A 583 -18.93 -9.77 -16.73
N ASP A 584 -18.97 -9.02 -17.82
CA ASP A 584 -18.51 -9.47 -19.13
C ASP A 584 -17.00 -9.82 -19.10
N VAL A 585 -16.19 -8.98 -18.45
CA VAL A 585 -14.75 -9.26 -18.26
C VAL A 585 -14.51 -10.46 -17.34
N ASP A 586 -15.33 -10.66 -16.31
CA ASP A 586 -15.28 -11.89 -15.50
C ASP A 586 -15.67 -13.12 -16.31
N GLU A 587 -16.63 -13.03 -17.22
CA GLU A 587 -16.99 -14.13 -18.11
C GLU A 587 -15.80 -14.52 -19.00
N TRP A 588 -15.06 -13.54 -19.53
CA TRP A 588 -13.90 -13.78 -20.40
C TRP A 588 -12.67 -14.29 -19.64
N THR A 589 -12.38 -13.74 -18.45
CA THR A 589 -11.12 -14.00 -17.74
C THR A 589 -11.27 -14.99 -16.58
N GLY A 590 -12.47 -15.10 -16.03
CA GLY A 590 -12.83 -15.81 -14.80
C GLY A 590 -12.09 -15.28 -13.57
N PHE A 591 -11.76 -13.98 -13.52
CA PHE A 591 -10.91 -13.41 -12.47
C PHE A 591 -11.55 -13.50 -11.07
N THR A 592 -12.88 -13.53 -10.96
CA THR A 592 -13.59 -13.64 -9.68
C THR A 592 -13.28 -14.95 -8.93
N ARG A 593 -12.79 -15.99 -9.62
CA ARG A 593 -12.38 -17.27 -9.01
C ARG A 593 -11.24 -17.14 -7.99
N HIS A 594 -10.48 -16.06 -8.08
CA HIS A 594 -9.38 -15.77 -7.18
C HIS A 594 -9.85 -15.13 -5.86
N PHE A 595 -11.12 -14.72 -5.76
CA PHE A 595 -11.75 -14.22 -4.55
C PHE A 595 -12.56 -15.33 -3.87
N THR A 596 -11.84 -16.23 -3.20
CA THR A 596 -12.45 -17.34 -2.46
C THR A 596 -12.73 -16.97 -1.00
N HIS A 597 -13.76 -17.59 -0.44
CA HIS A 597 -14.12 -17.43 0.95
C HIS A 597 -13.04 -18.04 1.85
N LEU A 598 -12.46 -17.23 2.75
CA LEU A 598 -11.27 -17.55 3.55
C LEU A 598 -11.41 -18.79 4.46
N LYS A 599 -12.63 -19.20 4.80
CA LYS A 599 -12.89 -20.31 5.73
C LYS A 599 -12.81 -21.70 5.08
N ASP A 600 -13.25 -21.81 3.83
CA ASP A 600 -13.48 -23.07 3.14
C ASP A 600 -12.92 -23.10 1.70
N GLY A 601 -12.49 -21.95 1.17
CA GLY A 601 -12.03 -21.81 -0.22
C GLY A 601 -13.16 -21.77 -1.23
N ALA A 602 -14.42 -21.62 -0.78
CA ALA A 602 -15.58 -21.64 -1.66
C ALA A 602 -15.66 -20.35 -2.51
N LEU A 603 -16.16 -20.48 -3.74
CA LEU A 603 -16.44 -19.33 -4.60
C LEU A 603 -17.63 -18.53 -4.08
N ALA A 604 -17.61 -17.22 -4.27
CA ALA A 604 -18.75 -16.37 -3.93
C ALA A 604 -19.97 -16.74 -4.78
N LYS A 605 -21.12 -16.93 -4.11
CA LYS A 605 -22.38 -17.28 -4.77
C LYS A 605 -22.98 -16.14 -5.58
N ASP A 606 -22.69 -14.90 -5.18
CA ASP A 606 -23.14 -13.67 -5.85
C ASP A 606 -21.92 -12.80 -6.17
N LYS A 607 -21.53 -12.81 -7.45
CA LYS A 607 -20.35 -12.10 -7.98
C LYS A 607 -20.57 -10.58 -8.00
N THR A 608 -21.79 -10.13 -8.24
CA THR A 608 -22.15 -8.70 -8.28
C THR A 608 -22.06 -8.09 -6.88
N LEU A 609 -22.57 -8.80 -5.87
CA LEU A 609 -22.45 -8.38 -4.48
C LEU A 609 -20.99 -8.41 -4.01
N LEU A 610 -20.19 -9.38 -4.45
CA LEU A 610 -18.76 -9.44 -4.16
C LEU A 610 -18.00 -8.23 -4.72
N LEU A 611 -18.18 -7.90 -6.01
CA LEU A 611 -17.49 -6.76 -6.63
C LEU A 611 -17.94 -5.42 -6.04
N THR A 612 -19.24 -5.28 -5.73
CA THR A 612 -19.79 -4.07 -5.11
C THR A 612 -19.23 -3.88 -3.70
N ARG A 613 -19.15 -4.95 -2.91
CA ARG A 613 -18.58 -4.93 -1.56
C ARG A 613 -17.09 -4.60 -1.59
N HIS A 614 -16.33 -5.21 -2.50
CA HIS A 614 -14.91 -4.88 -2.66
C HIS A 614 -14.70 -3.44 -3.12
N ALA A 615 -15.54 -2.89 -3.99
CA ALA A 615 -15.47 -1.48 -4.40
C ALA A 615 -15.70 -0.54 -3.20
N LEU A 616 -16.63 -0.90 -2.31
CA LEU A 616 -16.90 -0.20 -1.06
C LEU A 616 -15.76 -0.34 -0.03
N ASP A 617 -15.08 -1.48 0.01
CA ASP A 617 -13.92 -1.70 0.88
C ASP A 617 -12.68 -0.91 0.38
N ILE A 618 -12.49 -0.80 -0.94
CA ILE A 618 -11.41 -0.04 -1.58
C ILE A 618 -11.63 1.46 -1.44
N ALA A 619 -12.88 1.89 -1.60
CA ALA A 619 -13.28 3.30 -1.55
C ALA A 619 -14.48 3.46 -0.59
N PRO A 620 -14.22 3.52 0.73
CA PRO A 620 -15.29 3.62 1.72
C PRO A 620 -15.94 5.01 1.67
N GLY A 621 -17.08 5.11 0.99
CA GLY A 621 -17.89 6.33 0.94
C GLY A 621 -19.24 6.11 0.25
N GLU A 622 -20.23 6.91 0.61
CA GLU A 622 -21.59 6.73 0.11
C GLU A 622 -21.86 7.41 -1.23
N SER A 623 -20.99 8.33 -1.66
CA SER A 623 -21.19 9.09 -2.90
C SER A 623 -21.01 8.21 -4.14
N THR A 624 -21.80 8.50 -5.16
CA THR A 624 -21.77 7.82 -6.46
C THR A 624 -20.39 7.92 -7.12
N ALA A 625 -19.68 9.02 -6.94
CA ALA A 625 -18.33 9.22 -7.44
C ALA A 625 -17.32 8.29 -6.75
N VAL A 626 -17.38 8.14 -5.43
CA VAL A 626 -16.47 7.28 -4.65
C VAL A 626 -16.70 5.79 -4.96
N LYS A 627 -17.96 5.38 -5.09
CA LYS A 627 -18.32 4.00 -5.51
C LYS A 627 -17.87 3.70 -6.94
N SER A 628 -17.98 4.67 -7.84
CA SER A 628 -17.52 4.54 -9.24
C SER A 628 -16.00 4.47 -9.33
N MET A 629 -15.27 5.20 -8.48
CA MET A 629 -13.81 5.11 -8.37
C MET A 629 -13.35 3.76 -7.78
N GLY A 630 -14.07 3.22 -6.79
CA GLY A 630 -13.82 1.87 -6.27
C GLY A 630 -13.99 0.80 -7.34
N LEU A 631 -15.03 0.90 -8.17
CA LEU A 631 -15.26 0.00 -9.32
C LEU A 631 -14.20 0.18 -10.42
N ALA A 632 -13.80 1.41 -10.74
CA ALA A 632 -12.72 1.68 -11.70
C ALA A 632 -11.35 1.13 -11.23
N SER A 633 -11.10 1.17 -9.93
CA SER A 633 -9.89 0.59 -9.32
C SER A 633 -9.89 -0.94 -9.42
N ILE A 634 -11.05 -1.59 -9.29
CA ILE A 634 -11.21 -3.02 -9.56
C ILE A 634 -10.90 -3.34 -11.02
N VAL A 635 -11.45 -2.58 -11.98
CA VAL A 635 -11.14 -2.74 -13.42
C VAL A 635 -9.63 -2.64 -13.67
N GLY A 636 -8.95 -1.67 -13.06
CA GLY A 636 -7.50 -1.49 -13.14
C GLY A 636 -6.69 -2.63 -12.51
N MET A 637 -7.27 -3.37 -11.55
CA MET A 637 -6.63 -4.53 -10.90
C MET A 637 -6.89 -5.86 -11.62
N ILE A 638 -7.83 -5.93 -12.57
CA ILE A 638 -8.13 -7.16 -13.34
C ILE A 638 -6.90 -7.72 -14.07
N PRO A 639 -6.03 -6.92 -14.71
CA PRO A 639 -4.78 -7.40 -15.30
C PRO A 639 -3.82 -8.02 -14.28
N LEU A 640 -3.87 -7.58 -13.01
CA LEU A 640 -3.06 -8.09 -11.89
C LEU A 640 -3.55 -9.45 -11.41
N ILE A 641 -4.86 -9.69 -11.48
CA ILE A 641 -5.49 -10.98 -11.17
C ILE A 641 -5.38 -11.95 -12.35
N ALA A 642 -5.45 -11.42 -13.57
CA ALA A 642 -5.14 -12.11 -14.82
C ALA A 642 -3.62 -12.31 -15.03
N SER A 643 -2.77 -11.71 -14.21
CA SER A 643 -1.30 -11.88 -14.26
C SER A 643 -0.89 -13.34 -14.08
N ASN A 644 -1.68 -14.16 -13.37
CA ASN A 644 -1.44 -15.61 -13.28
C ASN A 644 -1.70 -16.37 -14.60
N LYS A 645 -2.34 -15.73 -15.59
CA LYS A 645 -2.47 -16.22 -16.97
C LYS A 645 -1.59 -15.46 -17.98
N ALA A 646 -1.16 -14.24 -17.67
CA ALA A 646 -0.30 -13.43 -18.56
C ALA A 646 1.20 -13.74 -18.42
N THR A 647 1.61 -14.50 -17.40
CA THR A 647 3.00 -14.98 -17.25
C THR A 647 3.48 -15.88 -18.38
N GLY A 648 2.58 -16.43 -19.20
CA GLY A 648 2.94 -17.18 -20.43
C GLY A 648 3.07 -16.32 -21.69
N LEU A 649 2.76 -15.01 -21.62
CA LEU A 649 2.71 -14.13 -22.80
C LEU A 649 3.67 -12.93 -22.73
N LEU A 650 4.08 -12.48 -21.54
CA LEU A 650 5.01 -11.36 -21.34
C LEU A 650 5.94 -11.61 -20.14
N SER A 651 7.19 -11.18 -20.26
CA SER A 651 8.21 -11.41 -19.21
C SER A 651 7.92 -10.63 -17.91
N GLU A 652 8.38 -11.16 -16.77
CA GLU A 652 8.27 -10.50 -15.45
C GLU A 652 8.85 -9.07 -15.46
N GLN A 653 9.87 -8.85 -16.29
CA GLN A 653 10.51 -7.55 -16.49
C GLN A 653 9.57 -6.57 -17.21
N VAL A 654 8.84 -7.02 -18.22
CA VAL A 654 7.80 -6.23 -18.91
C VAL A 654 6.61 -5.97 -18.00
N LEU A 655 6.20 -6.93 -17.16
CA LEU A 655 5.13 -6.72 -16.19
C LEU A 655 5.51 -5.72 -15.09
N ARG A 656 6.77 -5.68 -14.65
CA ARG A 656 7.29 -4.67 -13.72
C ARG A 656 7.40 -3.28 -14.37
N ILE A 657 7.82 -3.23 -15.63
CA ILE A 657 7.88 -1.98 -16.40
C ILE A 657 6.46 -1.45 -16.65
N PHE A 658 5.51 -2.31 -17.01
CA PHE A 658 4.10 -1.95 -17.20
C PHE A 658 3.47 -1.47 -15.89
N ARG A 659 3.77 -2.12 -14.75
CA ARG A 659 3.38 -1.63 -13.41
C ARG A 659 3.96 -0.24 -13.11
N SER A 660 5.24 -0.01 -13.41
CA SER A 660 5.92 1.26 -13.16
C SER A 660 5.52 2.38 -14.12
N ALA A 661 5.16 2.06 -15.36
CA ALA A 661 4.94 3.02 -16.45
C ALA A 661 3.45 3.29 -16.75
N VAL A 662 2.55 2.36 -16.39
CA VAL A 662 1.11 2.47 -16.64
C VAL A 662 0.34 2.65 -15.34
N PHE A 663 0.68 1.91 -14.27
CA PHE A 663 -0.15 1.85 -13.06
C PHE A 663 0.29 2.73 -11.89
N ASN A 664 1.58 2.85 -11.59
CA ASN A 664 2.07 3.86 -10.64
C ASN A 664 1.60 5.28 -11.03
N PRO A 665 1.51 5.62 -12.33
CA PRO A 665 0.88 6.85 -12.78
C PRO A 665 -0.62 6.88 -12.60
N ILE A 666 -1.39 5.79 -12.77
CA ILE A 666 -2.85 5.80 -12.54
C ILE A 666 -3.20 5.94 -11.04
N GLU A 667 -2.44 5.30 -10.15
CA GLU A 667 -2.50 5.55 -8.69
C GLU A 667 -2.12 7.01 -8.37
N ALA A 668 -1.06 7.51 -9.01
CA ALA A 668 -0.65 8.90 -8.88
C ALA A 668 -1.63 9.89 -9.55
N ILE A 669 -2.37 9.52 -10.60
CA ILE A 669 -3.34 10.35 -11.33
C ILE A 669 -4.66 10.41 -10.57
N ALA A 670 -5.08 9.34 -9.88
CA ALA A 670 -6.21 9.43 -8.96
C ALA A 670 -5.91 10.40 -7.78
N LEU A 671 -4.67 10.39 -7.28
CA LEU A 671 -4.19 11.31 -6.25
C LEU A 671 -3.87 12.73 -6.77
N ASN A 672 -3.36 12.86 -8.00
CA ASN A 672 -2.94 14.13 -8.61
C ASN A 672 -4.07 14.84 -9.39
N ALA A 673 -5.09 14.14 -9.90
CA ALA A 673 -6.30 14.75 -10.46
C ALA A 673 -7.16 15.38 -9.36
N LEU A 674 -7.11 14.85 -8.14
CA LEU A 674 -7.62 15.50 -6.93
C LEU A 674 -6.81 16.75 -6.55
N ALA A 675 -5.52 16.80 -6.88
CA ALA A 675 -4.62 17.91 -6.55
C ALA A 675 -4.60 19.05 -7.60
N LEU A 676 -4.70 18.74 -8.90
CA LEU A 676 -4.57 19.69 -10.00
C LEU A 676 -5.90 20.34 -10.43
N GLY A 677 -7.04 19.80 -10.00
CA GLY A 677 -8.36 20.33 -10.33
C GLY A 677 -8.79 21.58 -9.56
N GLY A 678 -8.05 22.01 -8.53
CA GLY A 678 -8.22 23.31 -7.84
C GLY A 678 -9.59 23.63 -7.23
N ARG A 679 -10.57 22.72 -7.28
CA ARG A 679 -11.98 23.00 -6.92
C ARG A 679 -12.38 22.57 -5.52
N VAL A 680 -11.50 21.93 -4.74
CA VAL A 680 -11.77 21.58 -3.34
C VAL A 680 -10.52 21.78 -2.47
N ASN A 681 -10.61 22.68 -1.50
CA ASN A 681 -9.69 22.74 -0.37
C ASN A 681 -10.18 21.73 0.68
N VAL A 682 -9.40 20.67 0.95
CA VAL A 682 -9.70 19.66 1.98
C VAL A 682 -8.77 19.87 3.18
N PRO A 683 -9.23 20.48 4.28
CA PRO A 683 -8.42 20.66 5.47
C PRO A 683 -8.05 19.30 6.08
N GLY A 684 -6.75 19.05 6.24
CA GLY A 684 -6.22 17.87 6.94
C GLY A 684 -5.74 16.69 6.08
N LEU A 685 -5.82 16.76 4.75
CA LEU A 685 -5.22 15.77 3.84
C LEU A 685 -3.83 16.21 3.33
N PHE A 686 -3.63 17.51 3.07
CA PHE A 686 -2.39 18.04 2.49
C PHE A 686 -1.44 18.73 3.48
N ASP A 687 -1.83 18.87 4.75
CA ASP A 687 -0.96 19.47 5.79
C ASP A 687 -0.08 18.45 6.52
N SER A 688 -0.38 17.14 6.44
CA SER A 688 0.30 16.12 7.30
C SER A 688 1.24 15.16 6.58
N ASP A 689 0.97 14.71 5.35
CA ASP A 689 1.80 13.67 4.73
C ASP A 689 3.05 14.20 4.05
N ASN A 690 3.04 15.40 3.43
CA ASN A 690 4.27 16.02 2.94
C ASN A 690 5.21 16.42 4.08
N ALA A 691 4.68 16.87 5.23
CA ALA A 691 5.49 17.18 6.41
C ALA A 691 6.08 15.90 7.03
N LYS A 692 5.32 14.81 7.07
CA LYS A 692 5.78 13.49 7.52
C LYS A 692 6.84 12.93 6.56
N HIS A 693 6.61 12.96 5.25
CA HIS A 693 7.57 12.50 4.24
C HIS A 693 8.84 13.37 4.24
N ALA A 694 8.71 14.70 4.30
CA ALA A 694 9.85 15.62 4.35
C ALA A 694 10.65 15.47 5.65
N ARG A 695 10.00 15.29 6.80
CA ARG A 695 10.68 15.02 8.09
C ARG A 695 11.29 13.62 8.14
N VAL A 696 10.65 12.61 7.58
CA VAL A 696 11.21 11.26 7.44
C VAL A 696 12.46 11.31 6.56
N VAL A 697 12.39 11.99 5.40
CA VAL A 697 13.57 12.22 4.54
C VAL A 697 14.64 13.01 5.28
N GLN A 698 14.31 14.08 5.99
CA GLN A 698 15.27 14.85 6.80
C GLN A 698 15.87 14.04 7.95
N THR A 699 15.10 13.16 8.60
CA THR A 699 15.58 12.31 9.69
C THR A 699 16.49 11.21 9.17
N ILE A 700 16.15 10.61 8.02
CA ILE A 700 17.02 9.68 7.30
C ILE A 700 18.33 10.38 6.93
N LEU A 701 18.27 11.60 6.38
CA LEU A 701 19.46 12.38 6.00
C LEU A 701 20.30 12.80 7.21
N ALA A 702 19.67 13.26 8.30
CA ALA A 702 20.36 13.67 9.53
C ALA A 702 20.95 12.47 10.30
N ARG A 703 20.36 11.28 10.20
CA ARG A 703 20.91 10.06 10.81
C ARG A 703 21.94 9.40 9.92
N ALA A 704 21.78 9.47 8.60
CA ALA A 704 22.83 9.11 7.65
C ALA A 704 24.09 9.97 7.90
N SER A 705 23.92 11.28 8.17
CA SER A 705 25.05 12.14 8.53
C SER A 705 25.66 11.83 9.91
N GLN A 706 24.86 11.44 10.92
CA GLN A 706 25.37 10.99 12.22
C GLN A 706 26.14 9.65 12.15
N HIS A 707 25.73 8.73 11.28
CA HIS A 707 26.46 7.48 11.05
C HIS A 707 27.66 7.63 10.09
N MET A 708 27.82 8.80 9.46
CA MET A 708 29.00 9.17 8.66
C MET A 708 30.14 9.78 9.47
N GLU A 709 30.04 9.91 10.80
CA GLU A 709 31.13 10.37 11.69
C GLU A 709 32.38 9.46 11.72
N ALA A 710 32.55 8.53 10.77
CA ALA A 710 33.74 7.71 10.59
C ALA A 710 34.59 8.06 9.34
N GLY A 711 34.29 9.13 8.59
CA GLY A 711 35.13 9.55 7.46
C GLY A 711 34.84 10.96 6.95
N ASP A 712 35.89 11.77 6.84
CA ASP A 712 35.88 13.20 6.51
C ASP A 712 35.05 13.57 5.26
N ARG A 713 33.88 14.20 5.48
CA ARG A 713 33.43 15.50 4.89
C ARG A 713 31.93 15.71 5.16
N TYR A 714 31.59 16.74 5.91
CA TYR A 714 30.22 17.21 6.13
C TYR A 714 29.69 17.88 4.85
N ILE A 715 28.56 17.41 4.28
CA ILE A 715 27.84 18.13 3.22
C ILE A 715 26.63 18.79 3.87
N SER A 716 26.65 20.12 3.95
CA SER A 716 25.53 20.88 4.54
C SER A 716 24.29 20.87 3.63
N ALA A 717 23.10 21.12 4.20
CA ALA A 717 21.87 21.27 3.42
C ALA A 717 21.97 22.41 2.39
N GLU A 718 22.73 23.46 2.69
CA GLU A 718 23.03 24.57 1.77
C GLU A 718 23.99 24.16 0.65
N GLU A 719 25.02 23.35 0.92
CA GLU A 719 25.89 22.79 -0.13
C GLU A 719 25.13 21.84 -1.05
N LEU A 720 24.25 20.98 -0.50
CA LEU A 720 23.40 20.11 -1.32
C LEU A 720 22.42 20.93 -2.16
N HIS A 721 21.85 21.99 -1.59
CA HIS A 721 20.94 22.87 -2.32
C HIS A 721 21.69 23.67 -3.39
N GLN A 722 22.92 24.13 -3.13
CA GLN A 722 23.78 24.77 -4.13
C GLN A 722 24.26 23.81 -5.22
N MET A 723 24.50 22.52 -4.91
CA MET A 723 24.83 21.50 -5.91
C MET A 723 23.64 21.18 -6.83
N LEU A 724 22.41 21.23 -6.29
CA LEU A 724 21.18 20.89 -7.03
C LEU A 724 20.48 22.10 -7.65
N ALA A 725 20.71 23.31 -7.15
CA ALA A 725 20.10 24.55 -7.62
C ALA A 725 20.30 24.80 -9.13
N PRO A 726 21.49 24.57 -9.73
CA PRO A 726 21.73 24.76 -11.16
C PRO A 726 20.94 23.79 -12.05
N ARG A 727 20.42 22.69 -11.47
CA ARG A 727 19.74 21.61 -12.20
C ARG A 727 18.25 21.48 -11.83
N SER A 728 17.75 22.35 -10.95
CA SER A 728 16.36 22.29 -10.46
C SER A 728 15.34 22.59 -11.57
N GLU A 729 15.64 23.53 -12.47
CA GLU A 729 14.82 23.76 -13.66
C GLU A 729 14.87 22.61 -14.66
N PHE A 730 16.05 22.00 -14.87
CA PHE A 730 16.20 20.83 -15.74
C PHE A 730 15.38 19.63 -15.22
N LEU A 731 15.45 19.35 -13.92
CA LEU A 731 14.65 18.29 -13.29
C LEU A 731 13.14 18.56 -13.38
N ARG A 732 12.73 19.84 -13.34
CA ARG A 732 11.33 20.25 -13.54
C ARG A 732 10.87 20.04 -15.00
N HIS A 733 11.73 20.35 -15.97
CA HIS A 733 11.47 20.14 -17.39
C HIS A 733 11.47 18.65 -17.79
N VAL A 734 12.39 17.86 -17.23
CA VAL A 734 12.42 16.39 -17.40
C VAL A 734 11.18 15.75 -16.79
N GLY A 735 10.75 16.19 -15.59
CA GLY A 735 9.49 15.75 -14.99
C GLY A 735 8.26 16.07 -15.85
N SER A 736 8.22 17.25 -16.47
CA SER A 736 7.15 17.64 -17.39
C SER A 736 7.18 16.86 -18.71
N ALA A 737 8.36 16.58 -19.26
CA ALA A 737 8.54 15.84 -20.50
C ALA A 737 8.17 14.35 -20.36
N ILE A 738 8.49 13.74 -19.20
CA ILE A 738 8.08 12.37 -18.85
C ILE A 738 6.56 12.27 -18.74
N VAL A 739 5.92 13.24 -18.07
CA VAL A 739 4.45 13.28 -17.94
C VAL A 739 3.76 13.47 -19.30
N ASN A 740 4.33 14.31 -20.18
CA ASN A 740 3.78 14.53 -21.52
C ASN A 740 4.01 13.32 -22.46
N GLY A 741 5.15 12.62 -22.36
CA GLY A 741 5.42 11.39 -23.11
C GLY A 741 4.58 10.19 -22.66
N MET A 742 4.21 10.15 -21.38
CA MET A 742 3.27 9.16 -20.85
C MET A 742 1.85 9.36 -21.42
N ASN A 743 1.39 10.60 -21.57
CA ASN A 743 0.09 10.88 -22.21
C ASN A 743 0.03 10.42 -23.68
N ALA A 744 1.13 10.57 -24.43
CA ALA A 744 1.21 10.12 -25.83
C ALA A 744 1.21 8.57 -25.97
N SER A 745 1.71 7.85 -24.97
CA SER A 745 1.81 6.38 -24.98
C SER A 745 0.48 5.68 -24.72
N PHE A 746 -0.47 6.36 -24.07
CA PHE A 746 -1.80 5.81 -23.73
C PHE A 746 -2.78 5.73 -24.91
N GLU A 747 -2.53 6.45 -26.01
CA GLU A 747 -3.41 6.42 -27.20
C GLU A 747 -3.00 5.37 -28.26
N ALA A 748 -1.74 4.90 -28.28
CA ALA A 748 -1.22 4.05 -29.35
C ALA A 748 -1.55 2.55 -29.21
N ILE A 749 -1.76 2.06 -27.98
CA ILE A 749 -1.87 0.60 -27.70
C ILE A 749 -3.20 -0.01 -28.18
N PRO A 750 -4.39 0.63 -28.01
CA PRO A 750 -5.65 0.09 -28.55
C PRO A 750 -5.71 0.07 -30.08
N ALA A 751 -4.96 0.96 -30.76
CA ALA A 751 -4.94 1.07 -32.21
C ALA A 751 -4.12 -0.05 -32.89
N LEU A 752 -3.09 -0.56 -32.21
CA LEU A 752 -2.25 -1.66 -32.71
C LEU A 752 -2.99 -3.01 -32.72
N VAL A 753 -3.86 -3.23 -31.71
CA VAL A 753 -4.61 -4.49 -31.54
C VAL A 753 -5.69 -4.67 -32.61
N ARG A 754 -6.26 -3.59 -33.15
CA ARG A 754 -7.22 -3.68 -34.29
C ARG A 754 -6.54 -3.84 -35.65
N LYS A 755 -5.29 -3.37 -35.82
CA LYS A 755 -4.53 -3.50 -37.09
C LYS A 755 -4.05 -4.94 -37.37
N LEU A 756 -4.11 -5.85 -36.40
CA LEU A 756 -3.64 -7.24 -36.53
C LEU A 756 -4.72 -8.27 -36.93
N GLY A 757 -5.93 -7.83 -37.33
CA GLY A 757 -6.79 -8.63 -38.22
C GLY A 757 -7.39 -9.92 -37.66
N TYR A 758 -7.87 -9.95 -36.41
CA TYR A 758 -8.71 -11.05 -35.93
C TYR A 758 -10.17 -10.91 -36.42
N GLY A 759 -10.39 -11.37 -37.66
CA GLY A 759 -11.52 -12.13 -38.24
C GLY A 759 -12.98 -11.86 -37.88
N GLU A 760 -13.76 -11.51 -38.90
CA GLU A 760 -15.23 -11.37 -38.97
C GLU A 760 -16.01 -12.70 -38.94
N ALA A 761 -17.33 -12.61 -38.72
CA ALA A 761 -18.30 -13.41 -39.50
C ALA A 761 -19.42 -12.48 -40.07
N PRO A 762 -19.93 -12.73 -41.30
CA PRO A 762 -20.66 -11.75 -42.11
C PRO A 762 -22.18 -11.68 -41.87
N LEU A 763 -22.77 -10.63 -42.43
CA LEU A 763 -24.12 -10.06 -42.30
C LEU A 763 -25.39 -10.95 -42.43
N ALA A 764 -25.29 -12.27 -42.57
CA ALA A 764 -26.44 -13.11 -42.92
C ALA A 764 -27.15 -13.79 -41.73
N GLU A 765 -26.69 -13.63 -40.49
CA GLU A 765 -27.14 -14.49 -39.37
C GLU A 765 -27.71 -13.79 -38.13
N ARG A 766 -28.05 -12.48 -38.11
CA ARG A 766 -28.73 -11.91 -36.92
C ARG A 766 -29.91 -10.99 -37.23
N ILE A 767 -31.02 -11.32 -36.57
CA ILE A 767 -32.43 -10.95 -36.84
C ILE A 767 -32.68 -9.43 -36.68
N PRO A 768 -33.39 -8.76 -37.62
CA PRO A 768 -33.72 -7.34 -37.52
C PRO A 768 -34.72 -7.04 -36.40
N TYR A 769 -34.42 -6.01 -35.60
CA TYR A 769 -35.15 -5.56 -34.40
C TYR A 769 -36.53 -4.90 -34.67
N GLN A 770 -37.10 -5.07 -35.87
CA GLN A 770 -38.35 -4.42 -36.29
C GLN A 770 -39.61 -5.24 -35.97
N ASP A 771 -39.46 -6.46 -35.44
CA ASP A 771 -40.58 -7.36 -35.09
C ASP A 771 -40.98 -7.35 -33.60
N LEU A 772 -40.54 -6.36 -32.81
CA LEU A 772 -40.98 -6.20 -31.42
C LEU A 772 -41.94 -5.01 -31.27
N ALA A 773 -43.19 -5.23 -31.67
CA ALA A 773 -44.29 -4.31 -31.40
C ALA A 773 -44.68 -4.32 -29.91
N VAL A 774 -44.79 -3.13 -29.33
CA VAL A 774 -45.39 -2.86 -28.01
C VAL A 774 -46.89 -2.63 -28.20
N PRO A 775 -47.77 -3.26 -27.41
CA PRO A 775 -49.14 -2.79 -27.24
C PRO A 775 -49.39 -2.21 -25.83
N ASP A 776 -50.07 -1.05 -25.82
CA ASP A 776 -50.66 -0.35 -24.70
C ASP A 776 -51.61 -1.22 -23.85
N THR A 777 -51.74 -0.91 -22.56
CA THR A 777 -52.95 -1.26 -21.79
C THR A 777 -53.23 -0.25 -20.66
N PRO A 778 -54.42 0.37 -20.60
CA PRO A 778 -54.85 1.21 -19.48
C PRO A 778 -55.65 0.44 -18.40
N ARG A 779 -55.46 0.90 -17.15
CA ARG A 779 -56.20 0.77 -15.86
C ARG A 779 -57.31 -0.29 -15.64
N GLN A 780 -57.15 -0.95 -14.46
CA GLN A 780 -58.03 -1.67 -13.52
C GLN A 780 -59.55 -1.33 -13.44
N PRO A 781 -60.41 -2.25 -12.93
CA PRO A 781 -60.73 -2.33 -11.48
C PRO A 781 -60.87 -3.76 -10.88
N ALA A 782 -60.83 -3.81 -9.54
CA ALA A 782 -61.00 -4.98 -8.67
C ALA A 782 -62.47 -5.47 -8.58
N PRO A 783 -62.71 -6.60 -7.90
CA PRO A 783 -62.98 -6.56 -6.46
C PRO A 783 -61.96 -7.30 -5.57
#